data_AF-A0A9P5XC54-F1
#
_entry.id   AF-A0A9P5XC54-F1
#
_cell.length_a   1.000
_cell.length_b   1.000
_cell.length_c   1.000
_cell.angle_alpha   90.00
_cell.angle_beta   90.00
_cell.angle_gamma   90.00
#
_symmetry.space_group_name_H-M   'P 1'
#
loop_
_entity.id
_entity.type
_entity.pdbx_description
1 polymer ?
#
loop_
_entity_poly.entity_id
_entity_poly.type
_entity_poly.pdbx_seq_one_letter_code
_entity_poly.pdbx_strand_id
1 'polypeptide(L)'
;MFWRFGFHNASAIESLIDKEASLATILDQDDLLQECKAQNTRLAEYFGRVGVLHRLFAYVTGEIEVEGKERFKYPYVATEVLCSDIWSISATCVGKADVVLAPFWEFVLDRSPDDMKTRTVMASHFVKINLGFILKWPEKMLAFIQAQPNVVERLLRHIECSSFVDLIVQIISLDEHQRCGEVIEWLSSQNFIPRLVEMLSPEHSSDTHNAVSDLIKGIISMATPTPASGLMDPAPASNLFARELASREMVEKLVSYIVHDFSAPKTTSATATSPTIPATSPPTNNTASSPETHPSDPDSDSEQDHLPSLDSSISSVTNSISIIIELIRKNNSDYFEPYLFHTLRNRLIHFQQHLTEEAGKNPEETREMLEQAMKELVNRMGVVHLGAVLDGVGAKMDELKRFLRSPRSLAGDIQTTVGTVTPLTFERFRICELFAELLHCSNMALLNRPSIHDNLYDSKGRLQGGLSALEDLAQVIQLNGTSDGGDDKSGGSGGGETTDEDDGGSDMSDIEPAMELPISNMSRATGEEGEGSESHGDTPSIGSSDMSDSPGSTSEDEDEDDEGRMEEIAMHDEPGGLKVDTSVNAQGALTTSPTMTSTENTGTGTNTDADMDVHMATPDHDENALTPQASRTPRTPNSRRSSRKTTMQDSALSVSASAPDLSQTPGSKLKRLFLDLEILPTLLDLFFEFKWNNFLHSAVYDVIHQILTGNVESGLNRELVVSLFRDAKLMQRIVNGQKLNDVERSALLIPLLYLP
;
A
#
# COMPACT_ATOMS: atom_id res chain seq x y z
N MET A 1 -29.22 -58.61 19.79
CA MET A 1 -28.00 -58.90 18.99
C MET A 1 -27.35 -57.56 18.69
N PHE A 2 -26.04 -57.35 18.68
CA PHE A 2 -24.88 -58.25 18.84
C PHE A 2 -24.01 -57.78 20.03
N TRP A 3 -22.96 -58.51 20.42
CA TRP A 3 -22.17 -58.17 21.62
C TRP A 3 -21.23 -56.97 21.37
N ARG A 4 -21.49 -55.83 22.03
CA ARG A 4 -20.58 -54.68 22.09
C ARG A 4 -19.76 -54.72 23.40
N PHE A 5 -19.00 -55.80 23.59
CA PHE A 5 -18.02 -55.88 24.67
C PHE A 5 -16.83 -54.98 24.34
N GLY A 6 -16.48 -54.07 25.26
CA GLY A 6 -15.40 -53.11 25.11
C GLY A 6 -14.02 -53.75 25.21
N PHE A 7 -13.62 -54.54 24.20
CA PHE A 7 -12.21 -54.75 23.95
C PHE A 7 -11.63 -53.43 23.43
N HIS A 8 -10.96 -52.69 24.30
CA HIS A 8 -9.90 -51.81 23.84
C HIS A 8 -8.84 -52.74 23.22
N ASN A 9 -8.76 -52.76 21.89
CA ASN A 9 -7.58 -53.29 21.23
C ASN A 9 -6.40 -52.47 21.78
N ALA A 10 -5.42 -53.14 22.39
CA ALA A 10 -4.21 -52.46 22.82
C ALA A 10 -3.59 -51.79 21.58
N SER A 11 -3.28 -50.49 21.69
CA SER A 11 -2.79 -49.71 20.55
C SER A 11 -1.58 -50.40 19.92
N ALA A 12 -1.56 -50.48 18.59
CA ALA A 12 -0.42 -51.01 17.86
C ALA A 12 0.84 -50.18 18.17
N ILE A 13 0.66 -48.86 18.27
CA ILE A 13 1.68 -47.87 18.61
C ILE A 13 2.15 -48.04 20.06
N GLU A 14 1.26 -48.21 21.05
CA GLU A 14 1.65 -48.55 22.43
C GLU A 14 2.49 -49.83 22.49
N SER A 15 2.07 -50.87 21.76
CA SER A 15 2.79 -52.14 21.69
C SER A 15 4.13 -52.03 20.94
N LEU A 16 4.34 -51.00 20.11
CA LEU A 16 5.61 -50.69 19.47
C LEU A 16 6.52 -49.87 20.40
N ILE A 17 5.95 -48.92 21.17
CA ILE A 17 6.66 -48.14 22.19
C ILE A 17 7.20 -49.05 23.30
N ASP A 18 6.37 -49.95 23.83
CA ASP A 18 6.78 -50.92 24.87
C ASP A 18 7.81 -51.97 24.36
N LYS A 19 8.00 -52.08 23.04
CA LYS A 19 9.04 -52.93 22.41
C LYS A 19 10.29 -52.14 21.96
N GLU A 20 10.39 -50.86 22.32
CA GLU A 20 11.46 -49.94 21.89
C GLU A 20 11.66 -49.89 20.36
N ALA A 21 10.54 -49.93 19.61
CA ALA A 21 10.57 -49.89 18.15
C ALA A 21 11.22 -48.61 17.58
N SER A 22 11.73 -48.72 16.35
CA SER A 22 12.32 -47.57 15.65
C SER A 22 11.27 -46.49 15.35
N LEU A 23 11.70 -45.23 15.29
CA LEU A 23 10.80 -44.12 14.96
C LEU A 23 10.17 -44.30 13.57
N ALA A 24 10.92 -44.80 12.57
CA ALA A 24 10.37 -45.14 11.26
C ALA A 24 9.18 -46.11 11.36
N THR A 25 9.33 -47.18 12.15
CA THR A 25 8.26 -48.17 12.39
C THR A 25 7.00 -47.54 13.02
N ILE A 26 7.14 -46.47 13.80
CA ILE A 26 6.02 -45.72 14.39
C ILE A 26 5.42 -44.75 13.34
N LEU A 27 6.26 -44.03 12.58
CA LEU A 27 5.85 -43.17 11.46
C LEU A 27 5.17 -43.94 10.31
N ASP A 28 5.31 -45.26 10.28
CA ASP A 28 4.64 -46.14 9.33
C ASP A 28 3.26 -46.65 9.75
N GLN A 29 2.80 -46.40 10.99
CA GLN A 29 1.46 -46.81 11.40
C GLN A 29 0.39 -45.85 10.83
N ASP A 30 -0.59 -46.40 10.11
CA ASP A 30 -1.64 -45.62 9.42
C ASP A 30 -2.56 -44.85 10.39
N ASP A 31 -2.69 -45.33 11.63
CA ASP A 31 -3.48 -44.71 12.71
C ASP A 31 -2.71 -43.64 13.50
N LEU A 32 -1.42 -43.41 13.23
CA LEU A 32 -0.57 -42.50 14.02
C LEU A 32 -1.15 -41.09 14.19
N LEU A 33 -1.59 -40.46 13.10
CA LEU A 33 -2.14 -39.10 13.16
C LEU A 33 -3.52 -39.07 13.82
N GLN A 34 -4.25 -40.19 13.85
CA GLN A 34 -5.49 -40.33 14.60
C GLN A 34 -5.21 -40.50 16.10
N GLU A 35 -4.20 -41.27 16.50
CA GLU A 35 -3.76 -41.38 17.90
C GLU A 35 -3.15 -40.07 18.44
N CYS A 36 -2.48 -39.28 17.59
CA CYS A 36 -2.03 -37.94 17.96
C CYS A 36 -3.22 -37.01 18.26
N LYS A 37 -4.26 -37.02 17.40
CA LYS A 37 -5.51 -36.27 17.63
C LYS A 37 -6.28 -36.77 18.85
N ALA A 38 -6.24 -38.07 19.12
CA ALA A 38 -6.83 -38.69 20.31
C ALA A 38 -6.00 -38.47 21.59
N GLN A 39 -4.88 -37.73 21.54
CA GLN A 39 -4.02 -37.39 22.68
C GLN A 39 -3.55 -38.64 23.46
N ASN A 40 -3.13 -39.71 22.76
CA ASN A 40 -2.63 -40.91 23.45
C ASN A 40 -1.47 -40.54 24.39
N THR A 41 -1.66 -40.75 25.70
CA THR A 41 -0.71 -40.39 26.76
C THR A 41 0.67 -41.05 26.60
N ARG A 42 0.74 -42.29 26.11
CA ARG A 42 2.00 -43.03 25.89
C ARG A 42 2.75 -42.48 24.68
N LEU A 43 2.02 -42.15 23.62
CA LEU A 43 2.54 -41.51 22.42
C LEU A 43 3.02 -40.08 22.71
N ALA A 44 2.29 -39.34 23.54
CA ALA A 44 2.67 -38.02 24.02
C ALA A 44 3.93 -38.03 24.90
N GLU A 45 4.08 -39.04 25.77
CA GLU A 45 5.30 -39.25 26.56
C GLU A 45 6.49 -39.66 25.66
N TYR A 46 6.24 -40.44 24.60
CA TYR A 46 7.27 -40.84 23.63
C TYR A 46 7.76 -39.67 22.78
N PHE A 47 6.85 -38.90 22.16
CA PHE A 47 7.22 -37.74 21.35
C PHE A 47 7.74 -36.55 22.18
N GLY A 48 7.42 -36.45 23.47
CA GLY A 48 8.06 -35.49 24.39
C GLY A 48 9.55 -35.77 24.68
N ARG A 49 10.14 -36.83 24.13
CA ARG A 49 11.56 -37.16 24.34
C ARG A 49 12.45 -36.38 23.38
N VAL A 50 13.41 -35.63 23.91
CA VAL A 50 14.38 -34.80 23.15
C VAL A 50 15.03 -35.57 21.98
N GLY A 51 15.49 -36.81 22.21
CA GLY A 51 16.09 -37.64 21.15
C GLY A 51 15.12 -38.16 20.08
N VAL A 52 13.81 -38.13 20.34
CA VAL A 52 12.77 -38.42 19.34
C VAL A 52 12.46 -37.14 18.55
N LEU A 53 12.33 -36.00 19.23
CA LEU A 53 12.16 -34.67 18.59
C LEU A 53 13.30 -34.39 17.60
N HIS A 54 14.57 -34.56 17.99
CA HIS A 54 15.71 -34.42 17.08
C HIS A 54 15.56 -35.27 15.82
N ARG A 55 15.08 -36.52 15.92
CA ARG A 55 14.88 -37.39 14.75
C ARG A 55 13.69 -36.96 13.90
N LEU A 56 12.62 -36.43 14.48
CA LEU A 56 11.51 -35.83 13.73
C LEU A 56 12.00 -34.61 12.94
N PHE A 57 12.75 -33.70 13.56
CA PHE A 57 13.37 -32.57 12.87
C PHE A 57 14.35 -33.03 11.78
N ALA A 58 15.18 -34.04 12.05
CA ALA A 58 16.11 -34.61 11.07
C ALA A 58 15.43 -35.30 9.87
N TYR A 59 14.19 -35.79 10.02
CA TYR A 59 13.35 -36.21 8.87
C TYR A 59 12.79 -35.00 8.11
N VAL A 60 12.31 -33.97 8.81
CA VAL A 60 11.78 -32.73 8.19
C VAL A 60 12.84 -31.99 7.38
N THR A 61 14.08 -31.92 7.88
CA THR A 61 15.20 -31.23 7.24
C THR A 61 15.91 -32.08 6.18
N GLY A 62 15.63 -33.39 6.12
CA GLY A 62 16.33 -34.32 5.24
C GLY A 62 17.78 -34.62 5.66
N GLU A 63 18.14 -34.44 6.93
CA GLU A 63 19.39 -35.00 7.50
C GLU A 63 19.37 -36.53 7.48
N ILE A 64 18.21 -37.13 7.76
CA ILE A 64 17.98 -38.56 7.56
C ILE A 64 17.54 -38.73 6.12
N GLU A 65 18.46 -39.12 5.24
CA GLU A 65 18.13 -39.53 3.88
C GLU A 65 17.35 -40.85 3.90
N VAL A 66 16.32 -40.91 3.05
CA VAL A 66 15.35 -42.02 2.99
C VAL A 66 15.17 -42.40 1.53
N GLU A 67 15.36 -43.68 1.22
CA GLU A 67 15.25 -44.19 -0.15
C GLU A 67 13.80 -44.47 -0.56
N GLY A 68 13.54 -44.53 -1.87
CA GLY A 68 12.25 -44.94 -2.42
C GLY A 68 11.09 -43.99 -2.11
N LYS A 69 9.90 -44.55 -1.84
CA LYS A 69 8.65 -43.79 -1.66
C LYS A 69 8.56 -43.07 -0.32
N GLU A 70 9.24 -43.57 0.71
CA GLU A 70 9.22 -43.01 2.07
C GLU A 70 9.90 -41.62 2.15
N ARG A 71 10.75 -41.28 1.15
CA ARG A 71 11.40 -39.96 0.99
C ARG A 71 10.46 -38.77 1.12
N PHE A 72 9.20 -38.91 0.68
CA PHE A 72 8.17 -37.87 0.82
C PHE A 72 7.19 -38.15 1.98
N LYS A 73 7.05 -39.40 2.42
CA LYS A 73 6.18 -39.79 3.55
C LYS A 73 6.73 -39.25 4.87
N TYR A 74 7.99 -39.55 5.21
CA TYR A 74 8.50 -39.26 6.55
C TYR A 74 8.66 -37.76 6.86
N PRO A 75 9.11 -36.86 5.96
CA PRO A 75 9.13 -35.41 6.23
C PRO A 75 7.72 -34.85 6.47
N TYR A 76 6.73 -35.30 5.69
CA TYR A 76 5.34 -34.90 5.85
C TYR A 76 4.75 -35.40 7.19
N VAL A 77 4.84 -36.71 7.48
CA VAL A 77 4.28 -37.28 8.72
C VAL A 77 5.00 -36.73 9.95
N ALA A 78 6.32 -36.51 9.90
CA ALA A 78 7.04 -35.85 10.99
C ALA A 78 6.59 -34.39 11.19
N THR A 79 6.28 -33.66 10.12
CA THR A 79 5.69 -32.31 10.19
C THR A 79 4.31 -32.34 10.85
N GLU A 80 3.41 -33.25 10.46
CA GLU A 80 2.07 -33.33 11.08
C GLU A 80 2.14 -33.76 12.56
N VAL A 81 3.08 -34.62 12.94
CA VAL A 81 3.34 -34.98 14.34
C VAL A 81 3.85 -33.77 15.13
N LEU A 82 4.83 -33.01 14.61
CA LEU A 82 5.40 -31.84 15.29
C LEU A 82 4.38 -30.68 15.43
N CYS A 83 3.50 -30.51 14.44
CA CYS A 83 2.43 -29.50 14.45
C CYS A 83 1.25 -29.87 15.35
N SER A 84 1.12 -31.14 15.76
CA SER A 84 -0.03 -31.65 16.52
C SER A 84 -0.26 -30.95 17.86
N ASP A 85 -1.45 -31.13 18.43
CA ASP A 85 -1.83 -30.54 19.72
C ASP A 85 -1.32 -31.32 20.94
N ILE A 86 -0.38 -32.26 20.74
CA ILE A 86 0.30 -32.95 21.83
C ILE A 86 1.12 -31.94 22.63
N TRP A 87 0.61 -31.56 23.81
CA TRP A 87 1.22 -30.56 24.68
C TRP A 87 2.71 -30.84 24.94
N SER A 88 3.06 -32.11 25.21
CA SER A 88 4.43 -32.58 25.50
C SER A 88 5.45 -32.29 24.38
N ILE A 89 5.02 -32.21 23.12
CA ILE A 89 5.89 -31.82 21.99
C ILE A 89 6.22 -30.34 22.13
N SER A 90 5.20 -29.47 22.03
CA SER A 90 5.41 -28.01 22.05
C SER A 90 6.09 -27.53 23.35
N ALA A 91 5.70 -28.08 24.49
CA ALA A 91 6.29 -27.76 25.79
C ALA A 91 7.76 -28.19 25.91
N THR A 92 8.17 -29.28 25.25
CA THR A 92 9.58 -29.71 25.24
C THR A 92 10.40 -28.93 24.22
N CYS A 93 9.88 -28.68 23.01
CA CYS A 93 10.54 -27.88 22.00
C CYS A 93 10.83 -26.46 22.52
N VAL A 94 9.80 -25.77 23.02
CA VAL A 94 9.93 -24.39 23.53
C VAL A 94 10.63 -24.36 24.90
N GLY A 95 10.39 -25.36 25.76
CA GLY A 95 11.02 -25.44 27.08
C GLY A 95 12.49 -25.87 27.09
N LYS A 96 13.03 -26.30 25.94
CA LYS A 96 14.46 -26.67 25.75
C LYS A 96 14.97 -26.14 24.40
N ALA A 97 14.58 -24.92 24.04
CA ALA A 97 14.78 -24.36 22.71
C ALA A 97 16.26 -24.35 22.28
N ASP A 98 17.20 -24.04 23.18
CA ASP A 98 18.65 -24.07 22.92
C ASP A 98 19.19 -25.43 22.47
N VAL A 99 18.51 -26.52 22.84
CA VAL A 99 18.89 -27.90 22.51
C VAL A 99 18.06 -28.44 21.34
N VAL A 100 16.78 -28.09 21.26
CA VAL A 100 15.83 -28.70 20.31
C VAL A 100 15.58 -27.82 19.08
N LEU A 101 15.36 -26.52 19.27
CA LEU A 101 14.98 -25.59 18.20
C LEU A 101 16.18 -24.87 17.60
N ALA A 102 17.20 -24.52 18.38
CA ALA A 102 18.39 -23.83 17.86
C ALA A 102 19.11 -24.64 16.75
N PRO A 103 19.38 -25.96 16.88
CA PRO A 103 19.99 -26.72 15.79
C PRO A 103 19.10 -26.85 14.55
N PHE A 104 17.78 -26.88 14.73
CA PHE A 104 16.80 -26.91 13.63
C PHE A 104 16.78 -25.58 12.86
N TRP A 105 16.84 -24.45 13.57
CA TRP A 105 17.00 -23.12 12.96
C TRP A 105 18.37 -22.95 12.30
N GLU A 106 19.45 -23.44 12.92
CA GLU A 106 20.81 -23.43 12.36
C GLU A 106 20.87 -24.19 11.02
N PHE A 107 20.43 -25.44 11.01
CA PHE A 107 20.50 -26.32 9.84
C PHE A 107 19.66 -25.85 8.63
N VAL A 108 18.55 -25.15 8.88
CA VAL A 108 17.70 -24.61 7.81
C VAL A 108 18.22 -23.24 7.33
N LEU A 109 18.53 -22.32 8.24
CA LEU A 109 18.86 -20.94 7.85
C LEU A 109 20.26 -20.77 7.26
N ASP A 110 21.24 -21.59 7.64
CA ASP A 110 22.63 -21.44 7.14
C ASP A 110 22.87 -22.07 5.76
N ARG A 111 21.83 -22.63 5.14
CA ARG A 111 21.84 -23.04 3.73
C ARG A 111 21.99 -21.85 2.80
N SER A 112 22.58 -22.09 1.63
CA SER A 112 22.57 -21.12 0.53
C SER A 112 21.16 -20.93 -0.04
N PRO A 113 20.80 -19.74 -0.55
CA PRO A 113 19.52 -19.52 -1.24
C PRO A 113 19.28 -20.53 -2.38
N ASP A 114 20.33 -20.88 -3.13
CA ASP A 114 20.22 -21.79 -4.29
C ASP A 114 19.84 -23.22 -3.89
N ASP A 115 20.42 -23.74 -2.81
CA ASP A 115 19.98 -25.01 -2.20
C ASP A 115 18.54 -24.91 -1.67
N MET A 116 18.15 -23.77 -1.08
CA MET A 116 16.77 -23.53 -0.61
C MET A 116 15.76 -23.54 -1.77
N LYS A 117 16.11 -22.98 -2.95
CA LYS A 117 15.29 -23.07 -4.18
C LYS A 117 14.99 -24.50 -4.60
N THR A 118 15.94 -25.42 -4.38
CA THR A 118 15.72 -26.86 -4.66
C THR A 118 14.97 -27.60 -3.54
N ARG A 119 14.75 -26.97 -2.38
CA ARG A 119 14.19 -27.56 -1.16
C ARG A 119 12.97 -26.82 -0.61
N THR A 120 12.17 -26.16 -1.46
CA THR A 120 10.98 -25.38 -1.06
C THR A 120 10.05 -26.11 -0.09
N VAL A 121 9.82 -27.42 -0.28
CA VAL A 121 9.01 -28.26 0.63
C VAL A 121 9.56 -28.28 2.07
N MET A 122 10.89 -28.32 2.24
CA MET A 122 11.55 -28.24 3.55
C MET A 122 11.33 -26.86 4.19
N ALA A 123 11.40 -25.78 3.41
CA ALA A 123 11.10 -24.43 3.90
C ALA A 123 9.64 -24.32 4.36
N SER A 124 8.68 -24.81 3.58
CA SER A 124 7.27 -24.81 3.97
C SER A 124 6.99 -25.69 5.20
N HIS A 125 7.68 -26.82 5.37
CA HIS A 125 7.60 -27.61 6.61
C HIS A 125 8.21 -26.87 7.82
N PHE A 126 9.41 -26.29 7.68
CA PHE A 126 10.05 -25.47 8.72
C PHE A 126 9.15 -24.33 9.18
N VAL A 127 8.55 -23.61 8.23
CA VAL A 127 7.63 -22.50 8.51
C VAL A 127 6.36 -23.00 9.18
N LYS A 128 5.69 -24.04 8.65
CA LYS A 128 4.47 -24.60 9.26
C LYS A 128 4.66 -24.99 10.74
N ILE A 129 5.80 -25.61 11.07
CA ILE A 129 6.13 -26.00 12.45
C ILE A 129 6.36 -24.76 13.33
N ASN A 130 7.15 -23.80 12.86
CA ASN A 130 7.43 -22.59 13.64
C ASN A 130 6.17 -21.72 13.83
N LEU A 131 5.32 -21.55 12.81
CA LEU A 131 4.02 -20.89 12.94
C LEU A 131 3.12 -21.61 13.96
N GLY A 132 3.06 -22.94 13.91
CA GLY A 132 2.33 -23.74 14.90
C GLY A 132 2.83 -23.54 16.34
N PHE A 133 4.11 -23.28 16.55
CA PHE A 133 4.66 -22.94 17.86
C PHE A 133 4.52 -21.45 18.23
N ILE A 134 4.57 -20.52 17.27
CA ILE A 134 4.29 -19.09 17.48
C ILE A 134 2.84 -18.93 17.98
N LEU A 135 1.87 -19.54 17.32
CA LEU A 135 0.45 -19.50 17.71
C LEU A 135 0.19 -20.10 19.12
N LYS A 136 0.96 -21.14 19.50
CA LYS A 136 0.81 -21.83 20.80
C LYS A 136 1.59 -21.17 21.95
N TRP A 137 2.70 -20.48 21.67
CA TRP A 137 3.64 -19.95 22.68
C TRP A 137 4.31 -18.64 22.23
N PRO A 138 3.56 -17.58 21.86
CA PRO A 138 4.11 -16.42 21.15
C PRO A 138 5.22 -15.71 21.92
N GLU A 139 5.02 -15.41 23.21
CA GLU A 139 6.01 -14.80 24.11
C GLU A 139 7.36 -15.53 24.09
N LYS A 140 7.33 -16.86 24.24
CA LYS A 140 8.53 -17.69 24.40
C LYS A 140 9.22 -17.93 23.06
N MET A 141 8.44 -18.05 21.99
CA MET A 141 8.99 -18.22 20.65
C MET A 141 9.61 -16.91 20.15
N LEU A 142 8.99 -15.75 20.41
CA LEU A 142 9.61 -14.45 20.15
C LEU A 142 10.93 -14.30 20.91
N ALA A 143 10.96 -14.58 22.22
CA ALA A 143 12.19 -14.53 23.00
C ALA A 143 13.30 -15.48 22.48
N PHE A 144 12.92 -16.67 22.01
CA PHE A 144 13.87 -17.60 21.35
C PHE A 144 14.39 -17.05 20.01
N ILE A 145 13.50 -16.50 19.16
CA ILE A 145 13.85 -15.89 17.87
C ILE A 145 14.80 -14.71 18.09
N GLN A 146 14.48 -13.81 19.02
CA GLN A 146 15.31 -12.66 19.39
C GLN A 146 16.70 -13.06 19.93
N ALA A 147 16.81 -14.24 20.53
CA ALA A 147 18.09 -14.79 20.99
C ALA A 147 18.94 -15.43 19.88
N GLN A 148 18.40 -15.67 18.67
CA GLN A 148 19.17 -16.29 17.58
C GLN A 148 20.14 -15.28 16.93
N PRO A 149 21.41 -15.66 16.69
CA PRO A 149 22.40 -14.76 16.12
C PRO A 149 22.04 -14.39 14.67
N ASN A 150 22.10 -13.09 14.36
CA ASN A 150 21.83 -12.49 13.05
C ASN A 150 20.49 -12.93 12.43
N VAL A 151 19.47 -13.24 13.24
CA VAL A 151 18.23 -13.90 12.80
C VAL A 151 17.51 -13.16 11.67
N VAL A 152 17.45 -11.83 11.72
CA VAL A 152 16.79 -10.99 10.70
C VAL A 152 17.50 -11.10 9.35
N GLU A 153 18.84 -11.07 9.35
CA GLU A 153 19.64 -11.25 8.13
C GLU A 153 19.51 -12.67 7.56
N ARG A 154 19.49 -13.68 8.44
CA ARG A 154 19.36 -15.09 8.06
C ARG A 154 17.97 -15.46 7.56
N LEU A 155 16.91 -14.78 8.03
CA LEU A 155 15.55 -14.88 7.47
C LEU A 155 15.46 -14.17 6.10
N LEU A 156 15.93 -12.91 6.01
CA LEU A 156 15.92 -12.14 4.76
C LEU A 156 16.72 -12.81 3.64
N ARG A 157 17.77 -13.58 3.97
CA ARG A 157 18.54 -14.38 3.01
C ARG A 157 17.69 -15.35 2.19
N HIS A 158 16.52 -15.76 2.68
CA HIS A 158 15.62 -16.71 2.01
C HIS A 158 14.32 -16.07 1.52
N ILE A 159 14.26 -14.74 1.38
CA ILE A 159 13.03 -13.99 1.07
C ILE A 159 12.35 -14.39 -0.27
N GLU A 160 13.10 -14.89 -1.25
CA GLU A 160 12.54 -15.40 -2.52
C GLU A 160 11.63 -16.64 -2.32
N CYS A 161 11.69 -17.29 -1.16
CA CYS A 161 10.76 -18.36 -0.77
C CYS A 161 9.60 -17.76 0.03
N SER A 162 8.40 -17.80 -0.54
CA SER A 162 7.17 -17.23 0.05
C SER A 162 6.91 -17.67 1.49
N SER A 163 7.21 -18.92 1.85
CA SER A 163 7.06 -19.38 3.24
C SER A 163 7.91 -18.58 4.24
N PHE A 164 9.10 -18.09 3.86
CA PHE A 164 9.88 -17.20 4.72
C PHE A 164 9.28 -15.77 4.79
N VAL A 165 8.64 -15.30 3.72
CA VAL A 165 7.84 -14.06 3.76
C VAL A 165 6.66 -14.22 4.73
N ASP A 166 5.92 -15.33 4.67
CA ASP A 166 4.83 -15.67 5.58
C ASP A 166 5.31 -15.66 7.04
N LEU A 167 6.46 -16.29 7.32
CA LEU A 167 7.07 -16.31 8.66
C LEU A 167 7.49 -14.91 9.14
N ILE A 168 8.04 -14.06 8.26
CA ILE A 168 8.41 -12.69 8.60
C ILE A 168 7.16 -11.85 8.90
N VAL A 169 6.12 -11.94 8.08
CA VAL A 169 4.82 -11.26 8.33
C VAL A 169 4.23 -11.69 9.67
N GLN A 170 4.19 -12.99 9.94
CA GLN A 170 3.67 -13.53 11.20
C GLN A 170 4.52 -13.14 12.43
N ILE A 171 5.83 -12.94 12.27
CA ILE A 171 6.68 -12.35 13.32
C ILE A 171 6.32 -10.88 13.54
N ILE A 172 6.10 -10.08 12.49
CA ILE A 172 5.72 -8.66 12.62
C ILE A 172 4.33 -8.52 13.28
N SER A 173 3.37 -9.38 12.94
CA SER A 173 2.04 -9.41 13.57
C SER A 173 2.07 -9.75 15.07
N LEU A 174 3.18 -10.24 15.63
CA LEU A 174 3.32 -10.38 17.09
C LEU A 174 3.31 -9.03 17.82
N ASP A 175 3.54 -7.92 17.13
CA ASP A 175 3.47 -6.58 17.73
C ASP A 175 2.05 -6.16 18.15
N GLU A 176 1.01 -6.78 17.57
CA GLU A 176 -0.39 -6.60 17.96
C GLU A 176 -0.78 -7.44 19.19
N HIS A 177 -0.01 -8.50 19.49
CA HIS A 177 -0.26 -9.35 20.66
C HIS A 177 0.22 -8.65 21.93
N GLN A 178 -0.72 -8.27 22.80
CA GLN A 178 -0.57 -7.58 24.10
C GLN A 178 0.57 -8.07 25.05
N ARG A 179 1.13 -9.26 24.81
CA ARG A 179 2.19 -9.91 25.60
C ARG A 179 3.58 -9.90 24.95
N CYS A 180 3.68 -9.45 23.70
CA CYS A 180 4.87 -9.61 22.84
C CYS A 180 5.46 -8.26 22.37
N GLY A 181 5.05 -7.13 22.97
CA GLY A 181 5.28 -5.79 22.44
C GLY A 181 6.74 -5.38 22.20
N GLU A 182 6.89 -4.32 21.40
CA GLU A 182 8.16 -3.78 20.86
C GLU A 182 8.85 -4.73 19.84
N VAL A 183 8.08 -5.49 19.06
CA VAL A 183 8.62 -6.32 17.96
C VAL A 183 9.06 -5.44 16.79
N ILE A 184 8.24 -4.44 16.45
CA ILE A 184 8.54 -3.50 15.35
C ILE A 184 9.74 -2.62 15.72
N GLU A 185 9.82 -2.16 16.98
CA GLU A 185 10.97 -1.44 17.53
C GLU A 185 12.24 -2.32 17.61
N TRP A 186 12.12 -3.62 17.96
CA TRP A 186 13.23 -4.58 17.88
C TRP A 186 13.73 -4.76 16.44
N LEU A 187 12.84 -5.00 15.48
CA LEU A 187 13.20 -5.17 14.07
C LEU A 187 13.82 -3.89 13.47
N SER A 188 13.31 -2.71 13.84
CA SER A 188 13.91 -1.40 13.55
C SER A 188 15.37 -1.35 14.03
N SER A 189 15.66 -1.79 15.26
CA SER A 189 17.04 -1.86 15.80
C SER A 189 17.99 -2.76 14.99
N GLN A 190 17.46 -3.74 14.25
CA GLN A 190 18.21 -4.64 13.37
C GLN A 190 18.40 -4.10 11.94
N ASN A 191 17.95 -2.86 11.68
CA ASN A 191 17.94 -2.19 10.38
C ASN A 191 17.09 -2.93 9.33
N PHE A 192 15.93 -3.46 9.74
CA PHE A 192 15.04 -4.26 8.89
C PHE A 192 14.62 -3.54 7.59
N ILE A 193 14.11 -2.30 7.68
CA ILE A 193 13.72 -1.50 6.50
C ILE A 193 14.94 -1.12 5.63
N PRO A 194 16.06 -0.58 6.16
CA PRO A 194 17.27 -0.33 5.36
C PRO A 194 17.84 -1.55 4.63
N ARG A 195 17.71 -2.75 5.20
CA ARG A 195 18.09 -4.02 4.57
C ARG A 195 17.14 -4.40 3.43
N LEU A 196 15.82 -4.33 3.66
CA LEU A 196 14.83 -4.56 2.59
C LEU A 196 15.03 -3.58 1.43
N VAL A 197 15.31 -2.29 1.71
CA VAL A 197 15.60 -1.30 0.65
C VAL A 197 16.95 -1.55 -0.03
N GLU A 198 17.95 -2.16 0.62
CA GLU A 198 19.17 -2.63 -0.10
C GLU A 198 18.83 -3.70 -1.14
N MET A 199 17.94 -4.63 -0.79
CA MET A 199 17.55 -5.75 -1.64
C MET A 199 16.69 -5.35 -2.86
N LEU A 200 16.46 -4.05 -3.09
CA LEU A 200 15.87 -3.47 -4.31
C LEU A 200 16.92 -2.96 -5.30
N SER A 201 18.21 -3.01 -4.96
CA SER A 201 19.31 -2.59 -5.84
C SER A 201 19.41 -3.48 -7.09
N PRO A 202 19.71 -2.94 -8.28
CA PRO A 202 19.90 -3.71 -9.53
C PRO A 202 20.94 -4.85 -9.46
N GLU A 203 21.73 -4.92 -8.39
CA GLU A 203 22.61 -6.06 -8.08
C GLU A 203 21.86 -7.33 -7.61
N HIS A 204 20.53 -7.26 -7.44
CA HIS A 204 19.65 -8.37 -7.04
C HIS A 204 18.78 -8.91 -8.20
N SER A 205 18.09 -10.03 -7.96
CA SER A 205 17.21 -10.67 -8.94
C SER A 205 15.83 -9.99 -9.00
N SER A 206 15.13 -10.14 -10.11
CA SER A 206 13.73 -9.71 -10.24
C SER A 206 12.79 -10.42 -9.27
N ASP A 207 13.08 -11.69 -8.90
CA ASP A 207 12.32 -12.44 -7.89
C ASP A 207 12.51 -11.86 -6.49
N THR A 208 13.75 -11.49 -6.12
CA THR A 208 14.06 -10.79 -4.88
C THR A 208 13.33 -9.44 -4.85
N HIS A 209 13.38 -8.65 -5.93
CA HIS A 209 12.69 -7.36 -5.99
C HIS A 209 11.18 -7.50 -5.77
N ASN A 210 10.54 -8.50 -6.38
CA ASN A 210 9.10 -8.74 -6.23
C ASN A 210 8.76 -9.15 -4.79
N ALA A 211 9.47 -10.14 -4.22
CA ALA A 211 9.22 -10.61 -2.85
C ALA A 211 9.46 -9.51 -1.80
N VAL A 212 10.52 -8.71 -1.96
CA VAL A 212 10.80 -7.53 -1.12
C VAL A 212 9.71 -6.47 -1.29
N SER A 213 9.28 -6.18 -2.52
CA SER A 213 8.26 -5.17 -2.80
C SER A 213 6.91 -5.53 -2.19
N ASP A 214 6.48 -6.79 -2.31
CA ASP A 214 5.20 -7.24 -1.77
C ASP A 214 5.23 -7.36 -0.23
N LEU A 215 6.36 -7.74 0.38
CA LEU A 215 6.54 -7.64 1.82
C LEU A 215 6.47 -6.17 2.31
N ILE A 216 7.12 -5.23 1.62
CA ILE A 216 7.04 -3.81 1.97
C ILE A 216 5.61 -3.26 1.82
N LYS A 217 4.88 -3.60 0.74
CA LYS A 217 3.46 -3.22 0.58
C LYS A 217 2.59 -3.81 1.70
N GLY A 218 2.82 -5.06 2.07
CA GLY A 218 2.16 -5.71 3.21
C GLY A 218 2.40 -4.96 4.51
N ILE A 219 3.66 -4.63 4.82
CA ILE A 219 4.05 -3.81 5.98
C ILE A 219 3.35 -2.44 5.98
N ILE A 220 3.30 -1.75 4.84
CA ILE A 220 2.60 -0.46 4.73
C ILE A 220 1.10 -0.64 5.00
N SER A 221 0.47 -1.71 4.50
CA SER A 221 -0.96 -1.95 4.71
C SER A 221 -1.31 -2.52 6.10
N MET A 222 -0.37 -3.12 6.82
CA MET A 222 -0.50 -3.45 8.25
C MET A 222 -0.35 -2.20 9.12
N ALA A 223 0.47 -1.24 8.68
CA ALA A 223 0.67 0.05 9.35
C ALA A 223 -0.50 1.05 9.14
N THR A 224 -1.43 0.80 8.22
CA THR A 224 -2.58 1.70 8.02
C THR A 224 -3.69 1.49 9.04
N PRO A 225 -4.13 2.56 9.74
CA PRO A 225 -5.25 2.45 10.66
C PRO A 225 -6.55 2.11 9.92
N THR A 226 -7.30 1.15 10.48
CA THR A 226 -8.62 0.75 9.98
C THR A 226 -9.70 1.34 10.90
N PRO A 227 -10.71 2.06 10.38
CA PRO A 227 -11.73 2.72 11.21
C PRO A 227 -12.71 1.75 11.89
N ALA A 228 -12.67 0.45 11.55
CA ALA A 228 -13.52 -0.59 12.11
C ALA A 228 -12.99 -1.21 13.42
N SER A 229 -11.74 -0.93 13.83
CA SER A 229 -11.24 -1.39 15.13
C SER A 229 -11.96 -0.65 16.26
N GLY A 230 -12.60 -1.42 17.15
CA GLY A 230 -13.45 -0.90 18.20
C GLY A 230 -12.69 -0.18 19.32
N LEU A 231 -13.42 0.56 20.15
CA LEU A 231 -12.89 1.23 21.34
C LEU A 231 -12.24 0.29 22.38
N MET A 232 -12.45 -1.02 22.23
CA MET A 232 -11.95 -2.08 23.12
C MET A 232 -10.84 -2.96 22.49
N ASP A 233 -10.42 -2.66 21.25
CA ASP A 233 -9.37 -3.42 20.55
C ASP A 233 -7.95 -3.11 21.09
N PRO A 234 -6.95 -3.98 20.83
CA PRO A 234 -5.57 -3.86 21.32
C PRO A 234 -4.88 -2.53 20.99
N ALA A 235 -3.64 -2.37 21.48
CA ALA A 235 -2.79 -1.23 21.17
C ALA A 235 -2.73 -0.97 19.64
N PRO A 236 -2.79 0.29 19.17
CA PRO A 236 -2.84 0.58 17.75
C PRO A 236 -1.59 0.05 17.03
N ALA A 237 -1.73 -0.35 15.77
CA ALA A 237 -0.60 -0.83 14.96
C ALA A 237 0.52 0.22 14.89
N SER A 238 1.79 -0.19 15.09
CA SER A 238 2.93 0.72 15.04
C SER A 238 3.31 1.01 13.59
N ASN A 239 3.15 2.26 13.14
CA ASN A 239 3.51 2.66 11.78
C ASN A 239 4.97 3.13 11.65
N LEU A 240 5.84 2.70 12.57
CA LEU A 240 7.28 3.04 12.58
C LEU A 240 7.96 2.72 11.25
N PHE A 241 7.72 1.55 10.67
CA PHE A 241 8.31 1.14 9.39
C PHE A 241 7.91 2.03 8.21
N ALA A 242 6.65 2.49 8.15
CA ALA A 242 6.22 3.44 7.11
C ALA A 242 6.92 4.80 7.26
N ARG A 243 7.17 5.24 8.50
CA ARG A 243 7.95 6.44 8.80
C ARG A 243 9.45 6.29 8.49
N GLU A 244 10.03 5.11 8.72
CA GLU A 244 11.41 4.80 8.31
C GLU A 244 11.55 4.78 6.79
N LEU A 245 10.60 4.18 6.08
CA LEU A 245 10.59 4.12 4.62
C LEU A 245 10.39 5.50 3.97
N ALA A 246 9.60 6.39 4.60
CA ALA A 246 9.46 7.79 4.21
C ALA A 246 10.64 8.69 4.63
N SER A 247 11.64 8.16 5.34
CA SER A 247 12.81 8.94 5.76
C SER A 247 13.65 9.37 4.56
N ARG A 248 14.35 10.51 4.69
CA ARG A 248 15.21 11.08 3.64
C ARG A 248 16.22 10.05 3.10
N GLU A 249 16.83 9.25 3.97
CA GLU A 249 17.84 8.25 3.58
C GLU A 249 17.22 7.14 2.71
N MET A 250 16.07 6.59 3.10
CA MET A 250 15.41 5.53 2.35
C MET A 250 14.83 6.04 1.03
N VAL A 251 14.30 7.27 1.01
CA VAL A 251 13.80 7.91 -0.21
C VAL A 251 14.95 8.22 -1.18
N GLU A 252 16.05 8.82 -0.71
CA GLU A 252 17.22 9.12 -1.57
C GLU A 252 17.81 7.83 -2.16
N LYS A 253 17.81 6.72 -1.39
CA LYS A 253 18.21 5.37 -1.84
C LYS A 253 17.26 4.80 -2.90
N LEU A 254 15.95 4.77 -2.66
CA LEU A 254 14.94 4.33 -3.65
C LEU A 254 15.02 5.15 -4.94
N VAL A 255 15.13 6.48 -4.83
CA VAL A 255 15.29 7.38 -5.98
C VAL A 255 16.57 7.08 -6.77
N SER A 256 17.66 6.69 -6.10
CA SER A 256 18.91 6.31 -6.78
C SER A 256 18.75 5.09 -7.69
N TYR A 257 17.95 4.10 -7.30
CA TYR A 257 17.62 2.95 -8.16
C TYR A 257 16.71 3.34 -9.32
N ILE A 258 15.69 4.18 -9.06
CA ILE A 258 14.74 4.65 -10.08
C ILE A 258 15.47 5.35 -11.24
N VAL A 259 16.56 6.07 -10.96
CA VAL A 259 17.40 6.76 -11.98
C VAL A 259 18.66 6.00 -12.41
N HIS A 260 18.82 4.73 -12.01
CA HIS A 260 19.98 3.90 -12.38
C HIS A 260 20.12 3.76 -13.91
N ASP A 261 21.33 3.90 -14.45
CA ASP A 261 21.58 3.74 -15.89
C ASP A 261 21.62 2.26 -16.27
N PHE A 262 20.90 1.85 -17.31
CA PHE A 262 20.83 0.44 -17.76
C PHE A 262 22.06 0.12 -18.63
N SER A 263 23.24 0.23 -18.03
CA SER A 263 24.53 0.08 -18.70
C SER A 263 24.80 -1.37 -19.07
N ALA A 264 24.39 -1.77 -20.27
CA ALA A 264 24.81 -3.04 -20.87
C ALA A 264 26.36 -3.14 -20.89
N PRO A 265 26.94 -4.30 -20.55
CA PRO A 265 28.39 -4.48 -20.57
C PRO A 265 28.92 -4.27 -22.00
N LYS A 266 29.73 -3.22 -22.17
CA LYS A 266 30.22 -2.75 -23.47
C LYS A 266 31.08 -3.81 -24.14
N THR A 267 30.46 -4.59 -25.02
CA THR A 267 31.13 -5.63 -25.83
C THR A 267 32.21 -4.97 -26.67
N THR A 268 33.47 -5.21 -26.32
CA THR A 268 34.60 -4.54 -26.96
C THR A 268 34.75 -4.98 -28.41
N SER A 269 34.90 -3.99 -29.30
CA SER A 269 34.91 -4.13 -30.75
C SER A 269 35.84 -5.22 -31.29
N ALA A 270 35.28 -6.16 -32.06
CA ALA A 270 36.03 -7.00 -32.99
C ALA A 270 35.81 -6.50 -34.43
N THR A 271 36.87 -6.04 -35.09
CA THR A 271 36.80 -5.46 -36.45
C THR A 271 36.56 -6.53 -37.52
N ALA A 272 35.49 -6.36 -38.31
CA ALA A 272 35.22 -7.23 -39.45
C ALA A 272 36.13 -6.92 -40.66
N THR A 273 37.26 -7.61 -40.77
CA THR A 273 38.08 -7.67 -42.00
C THR A 273 37.65 -8.84 -42.89
N SER A 274 37.61 -8.60 -44.21
CA SER A 274 37.06 -9.52 -45.22
C SER A 274 37.84 -10.84 -45.37
N PRO A 275 37.18 -11.96 -45.72
CA PRO A 275 37.84 -13.26 -45.88
C PRO A 275 38.66 -13.33 -47.18
N THR A 276 39.79 -14.04 -47.15
CA THR A 276 40.54 -14.45 -48.34
C THR A 276 40.92 -15.94 -48.22
N ILE A 277 40.65 -16.71 -49.27
CA ILE A 277 40.84 -18.17 -49.32
C ILE A 277 42.31 -18.47 -49.66
N PRO A 278 42.90 -19.52 -49.05
CA PRO A 278 43.46 -20.56 -49.92
C PRO A 278 43.16 -21.99 -49.41
N ALA A 279 43.07 -22.93 -50.35
CA ALA A 279 43.01 -24.37 -50.08
C ALA A 279 44.25 -25.07 -50.65
N THR A 280 44.75 -26.12 -49.99
CA THR A 280 45.39 -27.31 -50.60
C THR A 280 45.66 -28.39 -49.55
N SER A 281 46.12 -29.58 -49.96
CA SER A 281 45.92 -30.85 -49.24
C SER A 281 47.28 -31.54 -48.83
N PRO A 282 47.41 -32.87 -48.57
CA PRO A 282 48.11 -33.37 -47.37
C PRO A 282 49.27 -34.36 -47.77
N PRO A 283 49.44 -35.58 -47.21
CA PRO A 283 49.48 -36.09 -45.81
C PRO A 283 50.82 -36.79 -45.45
N THR A 284 51.11 -37.09 -44.17
CA THR A 284 52.10 -38.14 -43.78
C THR A 284 51.72 -38.97 -42.53
N ASN A 285 51.44 -40.25 -42.81
CA ASN A 285 51.21 -41.44 -41.97
C ASN A 285 52.00 -41.68 -40.65
N ASN A 286 51.37 -42.52 -39.80
CA ASN A 286 51.93 -43.56 -38.89
C ASN A 286 52.69 -43.12 -37.62
N THR A 287 52.67 -43.84 -36.47
CA THR A 287 52.05 -45.11 -36.00
C THR A 287 51.56 -44.92 -34.54
N ALA A 288 50.31 -45.19 -34.14
CA ALA A 288 49.62 -46.49 -33.97
C ALA A 288 49.78 -47.16 -32.57
N SER A 289 48.84 -46.88 -31.66
CA SER A 289 48.37 -47.82 -30.61
C SER A 289 47.00 -47.37 -30.05
N SER A 290 46.04 -48.29 -29.99
CA SER A 290 44.64 -48.14 -29.55
C SER A 290 44.21 -49.47 -28.88
N PRO A 291 43.06 -49.60 -28.17
CA PRO A 291 41.87 -48.74 -28.20
C PRO A 291 41.18 -48.44 -26.83
N GLU A 292 39.97 -47.87 -26.92
CA GLU A 292 38.85 -47.94 -25.95
C GLU A 292 38.96 -47.22 -24.60
N THR A 293 38.55 -45.94 -24.61
CA THR A 293 37.74 -45.32 -23.54
C THR A 293 36.52 -44.64 -24.16
N HIS A 294 35.39 -44.62 -23.42
CA HIS A 294 34.11 -44.04 -23.84
C HIS A 294 34.14 -42.50 -23.90
N PRO A 295 33.17 -41.84 -24.56
CA PRO A 295 33.17 -40.38 -24.74
C PRO A 295 32.97 -39.64 -23.41
N SER A 296 33.59 -38.46 -23.32
CA SER A 296 33.22 -37.43 -22.35
C SER A 296 31.97 -36.70 -22.83
N ASP A 297 31.04 -36.44 -21.92
CA ASP A 297 29.91 -35.56 -22.16
C ASP A 297 30.36 -34.10 -22.39
N PRO A 298 29.55 -33.26 -23.06
CA PRO A 298 29.79 -31.82 -23.09
C PRO A 298 29.50 -31.21 -21.72
N ASP A 299 30.53 -30.65 -21.07
CA ASP A 299 30.39 -29.93 -19.81
C ASP A 299 29.44 -28.72 -19.92
N SER A 300 28.85 -28.35 -18.78
CA SER A 300 27.80 -27.35 -18.69
C SER A 300 28.32 -25.91 -18.77
N ASP A 301 27.96 -25.19 -19.83
CA ASP A 301 27.81 -23.73 -19.77
C ASP A 301 26.53 -23.39 -19.00
N SER A 302 26.61 -23.42 -17.67
CA SER A 302 25.64 -22.74 -16.81
C SER A 302 25.98 -21.25 -16.79
N GLU A 303 25.37 -20.47 -17.68
CA GLU A 303 25.51 -19.01 -17.69
C GLU A 303 25.09 -18.46 -16.30
N GLN A 304 26.07 -18.00 -15.53
CA GLN A 304 25.79 -17.21 -14.33
C GLN A 304 25.39 -15.82 -14.81
N ASP A 305 24.08 -15.53 -14.80
CA ASP A 305 23.54 -14.22 -15.14
C ASP A 305 24.26 -13.12 -14.36
N HIS A 306 25.11 -12.37 -15.06
CA HIS A 306 25.85 -11.27 -14.48
C HIS A 306 24.89 -10.11 -14.20
N LEU A 307 24.49 -10.00 -12.93
CA LEU A 307 23.82 -8.80 -12.41
C LEU A 307 24.82 -7.62 -12.39
N PRO A 308 24.36 -6.37 -12.63
CA PRO A 308 22.99 -5.99 -12.98
C PRO A 308 22.62 -6.38 -14.42
N SER A 309 21.50 -7.08 -14.58
CA SER A 309 20.93 -7.42 -15.90
C SER A 309 19.90 -6.38 -16.33
N LEU A 310 19.50 -6.37 -17.62
CA LEU A 310 18.45 -5.47 -18.10
C LEU A 310 17.10 -5.72 -17.39
N ASP A 311 16.74 -6.99 -17.20
CA ASP A 311 15.50 -7.37 -16.51
C ASP A 311 15.52 -6.95 -15.03
N SER A 312 16.62 -7.25 -14.32
CA SER A 312 16.82 -6.80 -12.94
C SER A 312 16.77 -5.26 -12.82
N SER A 313 17.41 -4.54 -13.73
CA SER A 313 17.38 -3.07 -13.75
C SER A 313 15.96 -2.52 -13.93
N ILE A 314 15.16 -3.13 -14.81
CA ILE A 314 13.74 -2.79 -15.01
C ILE A 314 12.91 -3.12 -13.77
N SER A 315 13.12 -4.29 -13.17
CA SER A 315 12.42 -4.73 -11.97
C SER A 315 12.75 -3.84 -10.76
N SER A 316 14.03 -3.48 -10.56
CA SER A 316 14.50 -2.56 -9.52
C SER A 316 13.82 -1.19 -9.62
N VAL A 317 13.81 -0.58 -10.81
CA VAL A 317 13.11 0.69 -11.07
C VAL A 317 11.61 0.55 -10.80
N THR A 318 10.96 -0.46 -11.37
CA THR A 318 9.48 -0.56 -11.32
C THR A 318 8.97 -0.92 -9.92
N ASN A 319 9.67 -1.77 -9.16
CA ASN A 319 9.33 -2.08 -7.77
C ASN A 319 9.64 -0.90 -6.82
N SER A 320 10.76 -0.19 -7.01
CA SER A 320 11.07 1.03 -6.24
C SER A 320 10.01 2.12 -6.44
N ILE A 321 9.54 2.33 -7.68
CA ILE A 321 8.40 3.22 -7.96
C ILE A 321 7.13 2.71 -7.27
N SER A 322 6.81 1.41 -7.40
CA SER A 322 5.58 0.83 -6.83
C SER A 322 5.51 0.95 -5.30
N ILE A 323 6.65 0.95 -4.61
CA ILE A 323 6.74 1.14 -3.16
C ILE A 323 6.47 2.60 -2.78
N ILE A 324 7.02 3.57 -3.52
CA ILE A 324 6.73 4.99 -3.29
C ILE A 324 5.25 5.29 -3.55
N ILE A 325 4.66 4.70 -4.58
CA ILE A 325 3.21 4.79 -4.89
C ILE A 325 2.37 4.26 -3.72
N GLU A 326 2.66 3.06 -3.21
CA GLU A 326 1.89 2.48 -2.10
C GLU A 326 2.04 3.30 -0.81
N LEU A 327 3.26 3.76 -0.52
CA LEU A 327 3.57 4.62 0.62
C LEU A 327 2.77 5.94 0.58
N ILE A 328 2.62 6.57 -0.60
CA ILE A 328 1.77 7.75 -0.78
C ILE A 328 0.29 7.40 -0.57
N ARG A 329 -0.23 6.41 -1.29
CA ARG A 329 -1.66 6.03 -1.28
C ARG A 329 -2.17 5.69 0.11
N LYS A 330 -1.36 4.95 0.87
CA LYS A 330 -1.72 4.46 2.21
C LYS A 330 -1.55 5.50 3.32
N ASN A 331 -0.83 6.60 3.09
CA ASN A 331 -0.50 7.58 4.12
C ASN A 331 -0.97 9.01 3.76
N ASN A 332 -2.21 9.13 3.30
CA ASN A 332 -2.83 10.44 3.12
C ASN A 332 -3.05 11.13 4.47
N SER A 333 -2.38 12.27 4.69
CA SER A 333 -2.50 13.07 5.93
C SER A 333 -3.93 13.52 6.22
N ASP A 334 -4.71 13.76 5.17
CA ASP A 334 -5.98 14.47 5.27
C ASP A 334 -7.07 13.56 5.85
N TYR A 335 -6.84 12.24 5.77
CA TYR A 335 -7.57 11.22 6.53
C TYR A 335 -6.87 10.89 7.86
N PHE A 336 -5.53 10.78 7.86
CA PHE A 336 -4.76 10.30 9.02
C PHE A 336 -4.74 11.28 10.20
N GLU A 337 -4.67 12.60 9.99
CA GLU A 337 -4.65 13.58 11.08
C GLU A 337 -5.98 13.65 11.85
N PRO A 338 -7.17 13.68 11.19
CA PRO A 338 -8.45 13.48 11.85
C PRO A 338 -8.53 12.14 12.60
N TYR A 339 -8.14 11.03 11.96
CA TYR A 339 -8.13 9.72 12.62
C TYR A 339 -7.27 9.75 13.90
N LEU A 340 -6.02 10.25 13.80
CA LEU A 340 -5.09 10.38 14.92
C LEU A 340 -5.69 11.18 16.07
N PHE A 341 -6.30 12.34 15.78
CA PHE A 341 -6.97 13.16 16.78
C PHE A 341 -8.09 12.39 17.50
N HIS A 342 -8.99 11.74 16.76
CA HIS A 342 -10.10 10.98 17.34
C HIS A 342 -9.61 9.76 18.14
N THR A 343 -8.63 9.00 17.65
CA THR A 343 -8.09 7.83 18.35
C THR A 343 -7.34 8.22 19.63
N LEU A 344 -6.55 9.30 19.61
CA LEU A 344 -5.89 9.82 20.81
C LEU A 344 -6.92 10.32 21.83
N ARG A 345 -7.86 11.20 21.42
CA ARG A 345 -8.96 11.71 22.29
C ARG A 345 -9.71 10.55 22.95
N ASN A 346 -10.17 9.57 22.17
CA ASN A 346 -11.03 8.50 22.66
C ASN A 346 -10.27 7.53 23.60
N ARG A 347 -9.05 7.11 23.26
CA ARG A 347 -8.26 6.23 24.13
C ARG A 347 -7.84 6.93 25.43
N LEU A 348 -7.53 8.23 25.40
CA LEU A 348 -7.22 9.00 26.61
C LEU A 348 -8.45 9.18 27.53
N ILE A 349 -9.62 9.45 26.97
CA ILE A 349 -10.88 9.53 27.75
C ILE A 349 -11.20 8.18 28.42
N HIS A 350 -11.08 7.06 27.69
CA HIS A 350 -11.31 5.73 28.25
C HIS A 350 -10.30 5.38 29.37
N PHE A 351 -9.02 5.74 29.18
CA PHE A 351 -7.99 5.58 30.20
C PHE A 351 -8.28 6.44 31.46
N GLN A 352 -8.72 7.68 31.27
CA GLN A 352 -9.15 8.56 32.38
C GLN A 352 -10.36 7.99 33.14
N GLN A 353 -11.33 7.38 32.44
CA GLN A 353 -12.49 6.74 33.07
C GLN A 353 -12.05 5.57 33.95
N HIS A 354 -11.22 4.65 33.45
CA HIS A 354 -10.69 3.53 34.24
C HIS A 354 -9.85 4.00 35.44
N LEU A 355 -9.04 5.07 35.28
CA LEU A 355 -8.31 5.66 36.41
C LEU A 355 -9.22 6.31 37.45
N THR A 356 -10.42 6.76 37.07
CA THR A 356 -11.38 7.37 38.02
C THR A 356 -12.00 6.32 38.96
N GLU A 357 -12.06 5.05 38.56
CA GLU A 357 -12.57 3.96 39.39
C GLU A 357 -11.56 3.46 40.44
N GLU A 358 -10.25 3.51 40.15
CA GLU A 358 -9.20 3.03 41.08
C GLU A 358 -8.43 4.15 41.81
N ALA A 359 -8.18 5.29 41.16
CA ALA A 359 -7.15 6.27 41.56
C ALA A 359 -7.70 7.64 42.03
N GLY A 360 -8.90 7.66 42.63
CA GLY A 360 -9.61 8.89 43.04
C GLY A 360 -9.00 9.72 44.19
N LYS A 361 -7.70 10.04 44.17
CA LYS A 361 -7.00 10.78 45.24
C LYS A 361 -5.96 11.85 44.84
N ASN A 362 -5.44 11.88 43.60
CA ASN A 362 -4.52 12.96 43.19
C ASN A 362 -4.62 13.33 41.70
N PRO A 363 -5.11 14.54 41.36
CA PRO A 363 -5.21 15.00 39.96
C PRO A 363 -3.86 15.14 39.23
N GLU A 364 -2.77 15.41 39.94
CA GLU A 364 -1.43 15.52 39.33
C GLU A 364 -0.94 14.14 38.84
N GLU A 365 -1.15 13.10 39.65
CA GLU A 365 -0.81 11.70 39.34
C GLU A 365 -1.63 11.18 38.15
N THR A 366 -2.94 11.49 38.10
CA THR A 366 -3.79 11.18 36.94
C THR A 366 -3.28 11.87 35.66
N ARG A 367 -2.79 13.12 35.75
CA ARG A 367 -2.20 13.81 34.60
C ARG A 367 -0.89 13.15 34.15
N GLU A 368 0.02 12.82 35.06
CA GLU A 368 1.29 12.16 34.70
C GLU A 368 1.05 10.82 33.99
N MET A 369 0.07 10.04 34.45
CA MET A 369 -0.34 8.80 33.78
C MET A 369 -0.92 9.05 32.38
N LEU A 370 -1.75 10.08 32.20
CA LEU A 370 -2.31 10.46 30.89
C LEU A 370 -1.24 10.96 29.90
N GLU A 371 -0.27 11.76 30.34
CA GLU A 371 0.87 12.21 29.50
C GLU A 371 1.76 11.03 29.08
N GLN A 372 1.98 10.05 29.96
CA GLN A 372 2.74 8.84 29.62
C GLN A 372 1.96 7.92 28.66
N ALA A 373 0.64 7.76 28.82
CA ALA A 373 -0.20 7.03 27.87
C ALA A 373 -0.27 7.72 26.49
N MET A 374 -0.41 9.05 26.47
CA MET A 374 -0.35 9.87 25.26
C MET A 374 0.97 9.65 24.50
N LYS A 375 2.09 9.68 25.20
CA LYS A 375 3.43 9.45 24.66
C LYS A 375 3.62 8.03 24.09
N GLU A 376 3.02 7.02 24.70
CA GLU A 376 3.04 5.63 24.20
C GLU A 376 2.22 5.50 22.91
N LEU A 377 0.99 6.02 22.90
CA LEU A 377 0.10 6.04 21.73
C LEU A 377 0.75 6.77 20.55
N VAL A 378 1.34 7.95 20.79
CA VAL A 378 2.02 8.77 19.76
C VAL A 378 3.35 8.16 19.30
N ASN A 379 4.03 7.35 20.12
CA ASN A 379 5.20 6.60 19.65
C ASN A 379 4.83 5.61 18.54
N ARG A 380 3.71 4.90 18.70
CA ARG A 380 3.20 3.92 17.74
C ARG A 380 2.50 4.59 16.55
N MET A 381 1.68 5.61 16.80
CA MET A 381 0.95 6.38 15.79
C MET A 381 1.62 7.74 15.51
N GLY A 382 2.56 7.77 14.56
CA GLY A 382 3.15 9.02 14.05
C GLY A 382 2.71 9.32 12.62
N VAL A 383 2.65 10.58 12.23
CA VAL A 383 2.35 10.99 10.85
C VAL A 383 3.51 10.61 9.91
N VAL A 384 3.22 9.94 8.80
CA VAL A 384 4.21 9.64 7.75
C VAL A 384 4.39 10.87 6.86
N HIS A 385 5.37 11.71 7.19
CA HIS A 385 5.57 13.00 6.53
C HIS A 385 6.26 12.86 5.15
N LEU A 386 5.46 12.74 4.10
CA LEU A 386 5.89 12.48 2.71
C LEU A 386 6.69 13.62 2.04
N GLY A 387 6.98 14.74 2.72
CA GLY A 387 7.76 15.85 2.14
C GLY A 387 9.16 15.45 1.64
N ALA A 388 9.79 14.43 2.22
CA ALA A 388 11.05 13.87 1.72
C ALA A 388 10.89 13.21 0.33
N VAL A 389 9.74 12.55 0.08
CA VAL A 389 9.39 11.98 -1.23
C VAL A 389 9.25 13.09 -2.28
N LEU A 390 8.58 14.19 -1.94
CA LEU A 390 8.42 15.32 -2.86
C LEU A 390 9.76 16.01 -3.17
N ASP A 391 10.61 16.25 -2.18
CA ASP A 391 11.97 16.78 -2.39
C ASP A 391 12.82 15.84 -3.25
N GLY A 392 12.89 14.56 -2.87
CA GLY A 392 13.80 13.57 -3.45
C GLY A 392 13.44 13.19 -4.88
N VAL A 393 12.16 12.90 -5.15
CA VAL A 393 11.70 12.61 -6.53
C VAL A 393 11.59 13.90 -7.35
N GLY A 394 11.20 15.01 -6.72
CA GLY A 394 11.16 16.34 -7.34
C GLY A 394 12.50 16.74 -7.97
N ALA A 395 13.61 16.54 -7.24
CA ALA A 395 14.97 16.77 -7.73
C ALA A 395 15.37 15.93 -8.96
N LYS A 396 14.59 14.90 -9.31
CA LYS A 396 14.81 14.00 -10.46
C LYS A 396 13.75 14.07 -11.54
N MET A 397 12.71 14.91 -11.42
CA MET A 397 11.59 14.95 -12.38
C MET A 397 12.00 15.21 -13.84
N ASP A 398 13.04 16.00 -14.11
CA ASP A 398 13.51 16.22 -15.50
C ASP A 398 14.17 14.96 -16.09
N GLU A 399 14.85 14.16 -15.27
CA GLU A 399 15.44 12.88 -15.66
C GLU A 399 14.32 11.85 -15.96
N LEU A 400 13.29 11.81 -15.11
CA LEU A 400 12.08 11.02 -15.34
C LEU A 400 11.31 11.46 -16.60
N LYS A 401 11.20 12.77 -16.88
CA LYS A 401 10.62 13.30 -18.12
C LYS A 401 11.38 12.84 -19.36
N ARG A 402 12.71 12.73 -19.29
CA ARG A 402 13.53 12.19 -20.39
C ARG A 402 13.22 10.71 -20.62
N PHE A 403 13.12 9.91 -19.55
CA PHE A 403 12.73 8.49 -19.66
C PHE A 403 11.29 8.30 -20.19
N LEU A 404 10.36 9.22 -19.92
CA LEU A 404 9.04 9.20 -20.57
C LEU A 404 9.12 9.33 -22.10
N ARG A 405 10.11 10.04 -22.66
CA ARG A 405 10.27 10.14 -24.12
C ARG A 405 11.18 9.03 -24.66
N SER A 406 12.32 8.79 -24.01
CA SER A 406 13.32 7.78 -24.36
C SER A 406 13.62 6.87 -23.15
N PRO A 407 12.77 5.86 -22.88
CA PRO A 407 12.94 4.94 -21.76
C PRO A 407 14.15 4.03 -21.97
N ARG A 408 14.87 3.73 -20.89
CA ARG A 408 16.04 2.84 -20.89
C ARG A 408 15.66 1.39 -21.21
N SER A 409 14.43 0.99 -20.89
CA SER A 409 13.85 -0.34 -21.07
C SER A 409 13.39 -0.70 -22.51
N LEU A 410 13.48 0.21 -23.48
CA LEU A 410 12.98 -0.04 -24.83
C LEU A 410 13.95 -0.89 -25.66
N ALA A 411 13.69 -2.20 -25.69
CA ALA A 411 14.43 -3.17 -26.51
C ALA A 411 14.13 -3.10 -28.04
N GLY A 412 13.21 -2.25 -28.47
CA GLY A 412 12.78 -2.07 -29.86
C GLY A 412 11.27 -2.20 -30.05
N ASP A 413 10.83 -2.19 -31.31
CA ASP A 413 9.41 -2.36 -31.66
C ASP A 413 8.99 -3.84 -31.61
N ILE A 414 7.73 -4.08 -31.24
CA ILE A 414 7.14 -5.42 -31.18
C ILE A 414 6.29 -5.66 -32.45
N GLN A 415 6.43 -6.85 -33.05
CA GLN A 415 5.58 -7.24 -34.17
C GLN A 415 4.27 -7.85 -33.65
N THR A 416 3.14 -7.28 -34.08
CA THR A 416 1.79 -7.66 -33.65
C THR A 416 0.90 -8.01 -34.85
N THR A 417 -0.30 -8.55 -34.61
CA THR A 417 -1.31 -8.82 -35.65
C THR A 417 -1.81 -7.57 -36.37
N VAL A 418 -1.65 -6.39 -35.78
CA VAL A 418 -2.00 -5.08 -36.39
C VAL A 418 -0.80 -4.34 -36.99
N GLY A 419 0.38 -4.97 -37.00
CA GLY A 419 1.62 -4.40 -37.55
C GLY A 419 2.74 -4.27 -36.51
N THR A 420 3.80 -3.57 -36.87
CA THR A 420 4.90 -3.21 -35.96
C THR A 420 4.47 -2.05 -35.06
N VAL A 421 4.63 -2.21 -33.74
CA VAL A 421 4.18 -1.25 -32.73
C VAL A 421 5.28 -1.04 -31.69
N THR A 422 5.67 0.21 -31.45
CA THR A 422 6.56 0.57 -30.33
C THR A 422 5.85 0.32 -29.01
N PRO A 423 6.41 -0.45 -28.05
CA PRO A 423 5.77 -0.68 -26.77
C PRO A 423 5.84 0.56 -25.88
N LEU A 424 4.85 0.71 -24.98
CA LEU A 424 4.88 1.76 -23.96
C LEU A 424 6.09 1.59 -23.03
N THR A 425 6.44 0.34 -22.70
CA THR A 425 7.32 -0.11 -21.60
C THR A 425 6.69 0.06 -20.21
N PHE A 426 7.02 -0.85 -19.28
CA PHE A 426 6.61 -0.74 -17.87
C PHE A 426 7.25 0.47 -17.18
N GLU A 427 8.47 0.86 -17.58
CA GLU A 427 9.17 2.05 -17.08
C GLU A 427 8.35 3.32 -17.32
N ARG A 428 7.92 3.60 -18.57
CA ARG A 428 7.06 4.76 -18.85
C ARG A 428 5.76 4.71 -18.04
N PHE A 429 5.12 3.54 -17.99
CA PHE A 429 3.85 3.40 -17.28
C PHE A 429 3.99 3.71 -15.78
N ARG A 430 4.97 3.11 -15.09
CA ARG A 430 5.22 3.38 -13.67
C ARG A 430 5.61 4.84 -13.41
N ILE A 431 6.36 5.50 -14.31
CA ILE A 431 6.67 6.93 -14.17
C ILE A 431 5.41 7.79 -14.33
N CYS A 432 4.46 7.42 -15.19
CA CYS A 432 3.17 8.10 -15.30
C CYS A 432 2.31 7.96 -14.03
N GLU A 433 2.22 6.75 -13.45
CA GLU A 433 1.54 6.55 -12.15
C GLU A 433 2.24 7.33 -11.02
N LEU A 434 3.58 7.35 -10.99
CA LEU A 434 4.35 8.10 -10.00
C LEU A 434 4.06 9.59 -10.10
N PHE A 435 3.92 10.16 -11.31
CA PHE A 435 3.50 11.54 -11.48
C PHE A 435 2.05 11.78 -11.02
N ALA A 436 1.14 10.82 -11.18
CA ALA A 436 -0.22 10.91 -10.63
C ALA A 436 -0.24 10.93 -9.10
N GLU A 437 0.50 10.04 -8.43
CA GLU A 437 0.53 10.00 -6.97
C GLU A 437 1.34 11.15 -6.35
N LEU A 438 2.41 11.59 -7.01
CA LEU A 438 3.16 12.78 -6.60
C LEU A 438 2.28 14.03 -6.63
N LEU A 439 1.45 14.20 -7.66
CA LEU A 439 0.54 15.34 -7.77
C LEU A 439 -0.57 15.29 -6.71
N HIS A 440 -1.13 14.11 -6.44
CA HIS A 440 -2.05 13.87 -5.32
C HIS A 440 -1.39 14.21 -3.97
N CYS A 441 -0.18 13.70 -3.72
CA CYS A 441 0.60 14.02 -2.53
C CYS A 441 0.89 15.53 -2.40
N SER A 442 1.10 16.23 -3.52
CA SER A 442 1.28 17.69 -3.52
C SER A 442 0.03 18.49 -3.15
N ASN A 443 -1.16 17.87 -3.16
CA ASN A 443 -2.41 18.49 -2.72
C ASN A 443 -2.71 18.26 -1.23
N MET A 444 -2.09 17.26 -0.59
CA MET A 444 -2.31 16.94 0.82
C MET A 444 -2.05 18.14 1.75
N ALA A 445 -2.94 18.38 2.71
CA ALA A 445 -2.94 19.58 3.54
C ALA A 445 -1.66 19.72 4.39
N LEU A 446 -1.12 18.62 4.91
CA LEU A 446 0.16 18.59 5.63
C LEU A 446 1.32 19.17 4.79
N LEU A 447 1.37 18.86 3.49
CA LEU A 447 2.46 19.30 2.60
C LEU A 447 2.24 20.70 1.99
N ASN A 448 1.14 21.36 2.34
CA ASN A 448 0.82 22.75 2.01
C ASN A 448 0.67 23.63 3.27
N ARG A 449 1.08 23.12 4.44
CA ARG A 449 0.92 23.76 5.76
C ARG A 449 1.75 25.05 5.91
N PRO A 450 1.24 26.10 6.58
CA PRO A 450 2.04 27.26 6.96
C PRO A 450 3.08 26.91 8.01
N SER A 451 4.30 27.46 7.88
CA SER A 451 5.46 27.12 8.72
C SER A 451 5.35 27.47 10.21
N ILE A 452 4.27 28.13 10.63
CA ILE A 452 3.94 28.33 12.05
C ILE A 452 3.65 27.00 12.78
N HIS A 453 3.14 26.01 12.05
CA HIS A 453 2.77 24.68 12.58
C HIS A 453 3.85 23.60 12.33
N ASP A 454 5.03 23.94 11.81
CA ASP A 454 6.12 22.98 11.54
C ASP A 454 6.57 22.23 12.81
N ASN A 455 6.39 22.83 13.98
CA ASN A 455 6.76 22.25 15.28
C ASN A 455 5.71 21.30 15.88
N LEU A 456 4.59 21.04 15.18
CA LEU A 456 3.55 20.13 15.68
C LEU A 456 4.02 18.67 15.70
N TYR A 457 4.97 18.30 14.84
CA TYR A 457 5.51 16.95 14.73
C TYR A 457 7.04 16.93 14.83
N ASP A 458 7.59 15.89 15.47
CA ASP A 458 9.03 15.66 15.49
C ASP A 458 9.53 15.07 14.14
N SER A 459 10.86 14.94 14.00
CA SER A 459 11.48 14.35 12.80
C SER A 459 11.13 12.86 12.55
N LYS A 460 10.35 12.23 13.44
CA LYS A 460 9.76 10.89 13.33
C LYS A 460 8.22 10.95 13.30
N GLY A 461 7.64 12.09 12.91
CA GLY A 461 6.19 12.27 12.76
C GLY A 461 5.39 12.24 14.06
N ARG A 462 6.03 12.28 15.23
CA ARG A 462 5.35 12.16 16.53
C ARG A 462 4.86 13.52 17.00
N LEU A 463 3.58 13.58 17.35
CA LEU A 463 2.90 14.78 17.84
C LEU A 463 3.63 15.35 19.08
N GLN A 464 4.06 16.61 19.02
CA GLN A 464 4.81 17.28 20.09
C GLN A 464 3.89 18.18 20.92
N GLY A 465 4.12 18.26 22.24
CA GLY A 465 3.35 19.13 23.16
C GLY A 465 2.46 18.39 24.17
N GLY A 466 2.52 17.04 24.21
CA GLY A 466 1.76 16.23 25.17
C GLY A 466 0.25 16.43 25.03
N LEU A 467 -0.50 16.40 26.13
CA LEU A 467 -1.95 16.57 26.11
C LEU A 467 -2.43 17.87 25.43
N SER A 468 -1.68 18.97 25.52
CA SER A 468 -2.04 20.24 24.86
C SER A 468 -1.92 20.20 23.34
N ALA A 469 -1.15 19.26 22.77
CA ALA A 469 -1.00 19.11 21.33
C ALA A 469 -2.28 18.65 20.60
N LEU A 470 -3.28 18.11 21.33
CA LEU A 470 -4.58 17.79 20.76
C LEU A 470 -5.36 19.07 20.39
N GLU A 471 -5.17 20.17 21.12
CA GLU A 471 -5.82 21.46 20.84
C GLU A 471 -5.22 22.10 19.58
N ASP A 472 -3.89 22.12 19.46
CA ASP A 472 -3.18 22.59 18.27
C ASP A 472 -3.54 21.75 17.02
N LEU A 473 -3.62 20.43 17.17
CA LEU A 473 -4.03 19.52 16.09
C LEU A 473 -5.49 19.74 15.68
N ALA A 474 -6.41 19.92 16.63
CA ALA A 474 -7.81 20.22 16.34
C ALA A 474 -7.96 21.55 15.57
N GLN A 475 -7.20 22.59 15.95
CA GLN A 475 -7.19 23.86 15.24
C GLN A 475 -6.69 23.69 13.79
N VAL A 476 -5.62 22.93 13.57
CA VAL A 476 -5.09 22.65 12.23
C VAL A 476 -6.08 21.86 11.37
N ILE A 477 -6.77 20.86 11.92
CA ILE A 477 -7.81 20.11 11.20
C ILE A 477 -8.97 21.02 10.80
N GLN A 478 -9.42 21.91 11.68
CA GLN A 478 -10.49 22.89 11.37
C GLN A 478 -10.07 23.91 10.30
N LEU A 479 -8.81 24.36 10.31
CA LEU A 479 -8.26 25.23 9.26
C LEU A 479 -8.22 24.55 7.88
N ASN A 480 -8.04 23.22 7.83
CA ASN A 480 -8.11 22.46 6.59
C ASN A 480 -9.57 22.28 6.14
N GLY A 481 -10.46 21.85 7.03
CA GLY A 481 -11.88 21.60 6.73
C GLY A 481 -12.66 22.86 6.33
N THR A 482 -12.28 24.04 6.82
CA THR A 482 -12.87 25.33 6.41
C THR A 482 -12.39 25.84 5.05
N SER A 483 -11.52 25.09 4.34
CA SER A 483 -11.07 25.44 2.98
C SER A 483 -11.91 24.82 1.85
N ASP A 484 -12.90 23.98 2.18
CA ASP A 484 -13.85 23.35 1.23
C ASP A 484 -15.32 23.58 1.64
N GLY A 485 -15.69 24.85 1.81
CA GLY A 485 -17.06 25.25 2.16
C GLY A 485 -17.15 26.76 2.43
N GLY A 486 -17.94 27.47 1.63
CA GLY A 486 -17.97 28.94 1.66
C GLY A 486 -18.55 29.55 2.95
N ASP A 487 -18.01 30.72 3.31
CA ASP A 487 -18.51 31.59 4.39
C ASP A 487 -19.99 31.97 4.18
N ASP A 488 -20.92 31.30 4.88
CA ASP A 488 -22.28 31.83 5.05
C ASP A 488 -22.95 31.42 6.39
N LYS A 489 -22.36 31.84 7.50
CA LYS A 489 -22.99 31.83 8.83
C LYS A 489 -23.43 33.22 9.29
N SER A 490 -24.31 33.85 8.51
CA SER A 490 -25.13 34.98 8.98
C SER A 490 -26.56 34.50 9.30
N GLY A 491 -26.96 34.60 10.57
CA GLY A 491 -28.02 33.75 11.14
C GLY A 491 -29.44 33.93 10.59
N GLY A 492 -30.18 32.82 10.55
CA GLY A 492 -31.61 32.77 10.22
C GLY A 492 -32.33 31.59 10.89
N SER A 493 -32.98 31.82 12.03
CA SER A 493 -33.77 30.79 12.72
C SER A 493 -35.14 30.62 12.04
N GLY A 494 -35.41 29.45 11.46
CA GLY A 494 -36.72 29.09 10.91
C GLY A 494 -36.82 27.60 10.62
N GLY A 495 -37.72 26.89 11.30
CA GLY A 495 -37.92 25.45 11.12
C GLY A 495 -38.95 25.13 10.01
N GLY A 496 -38.80 23.95 9.42
CA GLY A 496 -39.76 23.34 8.49
C GLY A 496 -39.44 21.86 8.32
N GLU A 497 -40.43 21.00 8.55
CA GLU A 497 -40.34 19.55 8.33
C GLU A 497 -40.44 19.24 6.83
N THR A 498 -39.76 18.19 6.34
CA THR A 498 -40.41 16.95 5.80
C THR A 498 -39.41 15.96 5.16
N THR A 499 -39.69 14.66 5.36
CA THR A 499 -39.40 13.49 4.49
C THR A 499 -37.94 13.13 4.16
N ASP A 500 -37.41 12.20 4.94
CA ASP A 500 -36.86 10.88 4.55
C ASP A 500 -36.63 10.60 3.05
N GLU A 501 -35.37 10.29 2.69
CA GLU A 501 -34.99 9.18 1.80
C GLU A 501 -33.73 8.50 2.39
N ASP A 502 -33.63 7.17 2.35
CA ASP A 502 -32.47 6.40 2.84
C ASP A 502 -31.25 6.55 1.90
N ASP A 503 -30.09 6.92 2.44
CA ASP A 503 -28.79 6.55 1.86
C ASP A 503 -27.77 6.21 2.97
N GLY A 504 -26.95 5.19 2.72
CA GLY A 504 -26.02 4.58 3.67
C GLY A 504 -24.70 5.32 3.82
N GLY A 505 -24.72 6.65 3.91
CA GLY A 505 -23.54 7.50 4.07
C GLY A 505 -23.04 7.55 5.52
N SER A 506 -21.73 7.42 5.73
CA SER A 506 -21.13 7.58 7.06
C SER A 506 -21.22 9.04 7.53
N ASP A 507 -21.93 9.28 8.63
CA ASP A 507 -21.99 10.62 9.24
C ASP A 507 -20.61 11.04 9.75
N MET A 508 -20.11 12.15 9.20
CA MET A 508 -18.86 12.82 9.56
C MET A 508 -19.11 14.33 9.75
N SER A 509 -20.36 14.71 10.07
CA SER A 509 -20.78 16.11 10.16
C SER A 509 -20.63 16.71 11.57
N ASP A 510 -20.73 15.89 12.62
CA ASP A 510 -20.59 16.31 14.02
C ASP A 510 -19.15 16.17 14.55
N ILE A 511 -18.27 17.10 14.13
CA ILE A 511 -17.07 17.43 14.93
C ILE A 511 -17.54 18.24 16.15
N GLU A 512 -17.95 17.53 17.21
CA GLU A 512 -18.23 18.15 18.51
C GLU A 512 -17.03 19.01 18.96
N PRO A 513 -17.27 20.23 19.49
CA PRO A 513 -16.22 20.97 20.17
C PRO A 513 -15.68 20.13 21.33
N ALA A 514 -14.35 20.12 21.51
CA ALA A 514 -13.71 19.27 22.50
C ALA A 514 -14.25 19.57 23.91
N MET A 515 -14.94 18.60 24.52
CA MET A 515 -15.20 18.64 25.96
C MET A 515 -13.86 18.67 26.68
N GLU A 516 -13.67 19.68 27.53
CA GLU A 516 -12.39 20.00 28.15
C GLU A 516 -11.86 18.81 28.98
N LEU A 517 -10.78 18.19 28.50
CA LEU A 517 -9.80 17.59 29.40
C LEU A 517 -9.27 18.73 30.30
N PRO A 518 -8.95 18.49 31.58
CA PRO A 518 -8.59 19.57 32.51
C PRO A 518 -7.21 20.18 32.23
N ILE A 519 -7.15 21.10 31.26
CA ILE A 519 -5.95 21.77 30.74
C ILE A 519 -6.05 23.30 30.97
N SER A 520 -6.41 23.74 32.19
CA SER A 520 -6.34 25.18 32.53
C SER A 520 -6.12 25.52 34.01
N ASN A 521 -4.88 25.94 34.29
CA ASN A 521 -4.40 26.85 35.34
C ASN A 521 -5.36 27.21 36.50
N MET A 522 -5.23 26.50 37.62
CA MET A 522 -5.80 26.90 38.91
C MET A 522 -5.08 28.13 39.48
N SER A 523 -5.51 29.35 39.13
CA SER A 523 -4.84 30.60 39.54
C SER A 523 -5.75 31.84 39.67
N ARG A 524 -6.85 31.73 40.43
CA ARG A 524 -7.39 32.84 41.25
C ARG A 524 -8.45 32.36 42.25
N ALA A 525 -8.15 32.45 43.54
CA ALA A 525 -9.10 32.21 44.63
C ALA A 525 -9.17 33.43 45.57
N THR A 526 -10.33 34.10 45.64
CA THR A 526 -10.62 35.17 46.61
C THR A 526 -12.13 35.34 46.84
N GLY A 527 -12.65 34.79 47.95
CA GLY A 527 -13.94 35.15 48.59
C GLY A 527 -15.25 34.76 47.87
N GLU A 528 -16.39 34.63 48.55
CA GLU A 528 -16.72 34.66 50.00
C GLU A 528 -18.10 33.94 50.20
N GLU A 529 -18.35 33.38 51.39
CA GLU A 529 -19.64 33.10 52.12
C GLU A 529 -20.97 32.76 51.35
N GLY A 530 -21.89 31.89 51.82
CA GLY A 530 -22.00 31.03 53.02
C GLY A 530 -23.45 30.51 53.25
N GLU A 531 -23.63 29.43 54.05
CA GLU A 531 -24.90 28.86 54.62
C GLU A 531 -26.00 28.33 53.64
N GLY A 532 -26.85 27.32 53.95
CA GLY A 532 -26.95 26.40 55.11
C GLY A 532 -28.19 25.44 55.09
N SER A 533 -28.21 24.47 56.02
CA SER A 533 -29.33 23.61 56.52
C SER A 533 -30.12 22.58 55.65
N GLU A 534 -29.85 21.29 55.95
CA GLU A 534 -30.78 20.23 56.43
C GLU A 534 -32.12 19.81 55.75
N SER A 535 -32.21 18.49 55.48
CA SER A 535 -33.24 17.52 55.95
C SER A 535 -34.12 16.77 54.91
N HIS A 536 -34.30 15.46 55.16
CA HIS A 536 -35.24 14.47 54.59
C HIS A 536 -35.27 14.28 53.05
N GLY A 537 -35.43 13.07 52.47
CA GLY A 537 -35.41 11.71 53.03
C GLY A 537 -36.60 10.86 52.58
N ASP A 538 -36.36 9.81 51.77
CA ASP A 538 -37.13 8.55 51.78
C ASP A 538 -36.51 7.46 50.87
N THR A 539 -36.63 6.20 51.29
CA THR A 539 -36.33 4.99 50.48
C THR A 539 -37.33 3.88 50.81
N PRO A 540 -37.98 3.24 49.82
CA PRO A 540 -38.56 1.91 49.97
C PRO A 540 -37.61 0.82 49.44
N SER A 541 -37.86 -0.45 49.81
CA SER A 541 -36.89 -1.54 49.60
C SER A 541 -37.58 -2.92 49.48
N ILE A 542 -36.91 -3.85 48.77
CA ILE A 542 -37.10 -5.32 48.77
C ILE A 542 -38.42 -5.89 48.21
N GLY A 543 -38.30 -6.96 47.40
CA GLY A 543 -39.38 -7.89 47.06
C GLY A 543 -38.86 -9.05 46.20
N SER A 544 -38.97 -10.31 46.66
CA SER A 544 -38.27 -11.47 46.08
C SER A 544 -39.12 -12.76 45.99
N SER A 545 -39.15 -13.38 44.81
CA SER A 545 -39.55 -14.78 44.52
C SER A 545 -39.23 -15.01 43.03
N ASP A 546 -38.41 -15.97 42.55
CA ASP A 546 -38.17 -17.37 42.94
C ASP A 546 -39.41 -18.28 42.85
N MET A 547 -39.36 -19.23 41.92
CA MET A 547 -39.79 -20.64 42.05
C MET A 547 -39.46 -21.37 40.74
N SER A 548 -39.02 -22.63 40.84
CA SER A 548 -38.74 -23.52 39.70
C SER A 548 -39.97 -24.31 39.25
N ASP A 549 -39.93 -24.89 38.05
CA ASP A 549 -39.84 -26.36 37.91
C ASP A 549 -39.80 -26.83 36.44
N SER A 550 -39.22 -28.02 36.26
CA SER A 550 -39.30 -28.84 35.04
C SER A 550 -39.40 -30.31 35.46
N PRO A 551 -40.29 -31.09 34.83
CA PRO A 551 -39.77 -32.16 33.98
C PRO A 551 -40.62 -32.42 32.71
N GLY A 552 -40.02 -33.05 31.69
CA GLY A 552 -40.69 -33.44 30.44
C GLY A 552 -40.64 -34.94 30.14
N SER A 553 -41.19 -35.35 29.00
CA SER A 553 -40.98 -36.65 28.35
C SER A 553 -41.57 -36.67 26.94
N THR A 554 -40.80 -37.13 25.93
CA THR A 554 -41.21 -37.92 24.73
C THR A 554 -42.43 -37.50 23.88
N SER A 555 -42.42 -37.53 22.54
CA SER A 555 -41.62 -38.33 21.58
C SER A 555 -41.69 -37.76 20.14
N GLU A 556 -40.74 -38.16 19.28
CA GLU A 556 -40.90 -38.59 17.85
C GLU A 556 -41.59 -37.62 16.84
N ASP A 557 -41.06 -37.28 15.64
CA ASP A 557 -39.98 -37.81 14.78
C ASP A 557 -39.37 -36.72 13.85
N GLU A 558 -38.21 -37.02 13.21
CA GLU A 558 -37.69 -36.62 11.86
C GLU A 558 -37.68 -35.10 11.44
N ASP A 559 -36.68 -34.51 10.74
CA ASP A 559 -35.63 -34.99 9.81
C ASP A 559 -34.25 -34.25 10.02
N GLU A 560 -33.26 -34.56 9.17
CA GLU A 560 -31.80 -34.26 9.31
C GLU A 560 -31.28 -32.91 8.73
N ASP A 561 -30.10 -32.52 9.26
CA ASP A 561 -29.02 -31.60 8.85
C ASP A 561 -29.00 -30.90 7.46
N ASP A 562 -28.47 -29.66 7.44
CA ASP A 562 -27.48 -29.22 6.43
C ASP A 562 -26.55 -28.10 6.96
N GLU A 563 -25.23 -28.20 6.72
CA GLU A 563 -24.23 -27.15 6.95
C GLU A 563 -23.64 -26.70 5.60
N GLY A 564 -23.93 -25.47 5.19
CA GLY A 564 -23.63 -24.99 3.85
C GLY A 564 -22.13 -24.98 3.49
N ARG A 565 -21.76 -25.71 2.43
CA ARG A 565 -20.41 -25.65 1.84
C ARG A 565 -20.41 -25.81 0.32
N MET A 566 -19.96 -24.75 -0.35
CA MET A 566 -19.41 -24.72 -1.73
C MET A 566 -20.29 -25.27 -2.87
N GLU A 567 -20.55 -24.44 -3.88
CA GLU A 567 -20.59 -24.97 -5.25
C GLU A 567 -19.89 -24.01 -6.23
N GLU A 568 -19.27 -24.61 -7.23
CA GLU A 568 -18.45 -24.01 -8.30
C GLU A 568 -19.17 -24.30 -9.64
N ILE A 569 -18.47 -24.10 -10.77
CA ILE A 569 -18.70 -24.71 -12.10
C ILE A 569 -19.59 -23.91 -13.05
N ALA A 570 -19.11 -23.82 -14.29
CA ALA A 570 -19.82 -23.33 -15.47
C ALA A 570 -20.08 -24.49 -16.44
N MET A 571 -21.04 -24.34 -17.38
CA MET A 571 -20.90 -24.81 -18.78
C MET A 571 -22.12 -24.47 -19.67
N HIS A 572 -21.94 -24.68 -20.97
CA HIS A 572 -22.98 -24.84 -22.01
C HIS A 572 -23.82 -26.13 -21.76
N ASP A 573 -24.92 -26.46 -22.46
CA ASP A 573 -25.23 -26.26 -23.89
C ASP A 573 -26.76 -26.37 -24.23
N GLU A 574 -27.11 -26.38 -25.52
CA GLU A 574 -28.49 -26.42 -26.08
C GLU A 574 -29.42 -27.55 -25.58
N PRO A 575 -30.75 -27.41 -25.82
CA PRO A 575 -31.32 -28.28 -26.87
C PRO A 575 -32.34 -27.60 -27.84
N GLY A 576 -32.26 -27.94 -29.14
CA GLY A 576 -33.32 -27.70 -30.13
C GLY A 576 -34.48 -28.71 -30.05
N GLY A 577 -35.50 -28.74 -30.92
CA GLY A 577 -35.82 -27.91 -32.10
C GLY A 577 -36.80 -28.66 -33.04
N LEU A 578 -37.57 -27.97 -33.92
CA LEU A 578 -38.45 -28.61 -34.93
C LEU A 578 -38.73 -27.72 -36.16
N LYS A 579 -39.08 -28.34 -37.30
CA LYS A 579 -39.38 -27.72 -38.63
C LYS A 579 -40.92 -27.61 -38.83
N VAL A 580 -41.57 -27.02 -39.86
CA VAL A 580 -41.30 -26.68 -41.30
C VAL A 580 -42.52 -25.81 -41.79
N ASP A 581 -42.64 -25.02 -42.89
CA ASP A 581 -41.80 -24.57 -44.03
C ASP A 581 -42.49 -23.39 -44.82
N THR A 582 -41.89 -22.92 -45.92
CA THR A 582 -42.50 -22.32 -47.16
C THR A 582 -43.11 -20.89 -47.23
N SER A 583 -42.30 -19.94 -47.72
CA SER A 583 -42.43 -19.29 -49.07
C SER A 583 -43.28 -17.99 -49.38
N VAL A 584 -42.78 -17.26 -50.40
CA VAL A 584 -43.35 -16.25 -51.36
C VAL A 584 -43.81 -14.80 -51.00
N ASN A 585 -43.24 -13.85 -51.76
CA ASN A 585 -43.81 -12.63 -52.41
C ASN A 585 -44.45 -11.41 -51.66
N ALA A 586 -43.76 -10.26 -51.81
CA ALA A 586 -44.18 -9.06 -52.58
C ALA A 586 -45.26 -8.04 -52.12
N GLN A 587 -44.87 -6.74 -52.25
CA GLN A 587 -45.66 -5.51 -52.55
C GLN A 587 -46.50 -4.79 -51.45
N GLY A 588 -46.49 -3.43 -51.51
CA GLY A 588 -47.36 -2.49 -50.76
C GLY A 588 -46.70 -1.87 -49.50
N ALA A 589 -46.33 -0.59 -49.33
CA ALA A 589 -46.48 0.72 -50.01
C ALA A 589 -47.43 1.72 -49.30
N LEU A 590 -46.98 3.00 -49.20
CA LEU A 590 -47.71 4.22 -48.74
C LEU A 590 -48.02 4.29 -47.23
N THR A 591 -48.05 5.44 -46.54
CA THR A 591 -47.68 6.86 -46.83
C THR A 591 -46.51 7.30 -45.88
N THR A 592 -46.12 8.56 -45.54
CA THR A 592 -46.61 9.95 -45.74
C THR A 592 -45.44 10.96 -45.57
N SER A 593 -45.66 12.25 -45.81
CA SER A 593 -44.85 13.38 -45.30
C SER A 593 -45.76 14.60 -45.04
N PRO A 594 -45.30 15.63 -44.31
CA PRO A 594 -44.89 16.88 -44.98
C PRO A 594 -43.54 17.42 -44.40
N THR A 595 -42.61 18.09 -45.08
CA THR A 595 -42.62 19.07 -46.21
C THR A 595 -43.15 20.45 -45.74
N MET A 596 -42.37 21.54 -45.75
CA MET A 596 -42.06 22.36 -46.94
C MET A 596 -40.98 23.44 -46.67
N THR A 597 -40.05 23.60 -47.64
CA THR A 597 -39.42 24.86 -48.17
C THR A 597 -38.76 25.90 -47.23
N SER A 598 -37.66 26.59 -47.59
CA SER A 598 -36.68 26.54 -48.71
C SER A 598 -35.47 27.48 -48.35
N THR A 599 -34.46 27.86 -49.16
CA THR A 599 -34.22 27.86 -50.63
C THR A 599 -32.71 27.95 -50.96
N GLU A 600 -32.36 27.58 -52.20
CA GLU A 600 -31.32 28.10 -53.13
C GLU A 600 -30.23 29.10 -52.63
N ASN A 601 -28.92 28.82 -52.80
CA ASN A 601 -28.05 28.93 -54.01
C ASN A 601 -27.64 30.41 -54.35
N THR A 602 -26.45 30.77 -54.90
CA THR A 602 -25.28 30.02 -55.45
C THR A 602 -24.04 30.95 -55.55
N GLY A 603 -22.83 30.38 -55.78
CA GLY A 603 -21.61 31.09 -56.27
C GLY A 603 -20.45 31.06 -55.25
N THR A 604 -19.20 30.65 -55.49
CA THR A 604 -18.28 30.68 -56.66
C THR A 604 -17.93 32.09 -57.18
N GLY A 605 -16.66 32.51 -57.29
CA GLY A 605 -15.38 31.92 -56.85
C GLY A 605 -14.17 32.56 -57.57
N THR A 606 -12.93 32.33 -57.09
CA THR A 606 -11.61 32.71 -57.71
C THR A 606 -11.33 34.24 -57.84
N ASN A 607 -10.10 34.78 -57.98
CA ASN A 607 -8.69 34.38 -57.70
C ASN A 607 -7.80 35.66 -57.83
N THR A 608 -6.56 35.66 -57.27
CA THR A 608 -5.36 36.48 -57.69
C THR A 608 -5.47 38.03 -57.67
N ASP A 609 -4.46 38.87 -57.44
CA ASP A 609 -3.00 38.80 -57.15
C ASP A 609 -2.66 39.94 -56.12
N ALA A 610 -1.54 39.92 -55.36
CA ALA A 610 -0.20 40.52 -55.64
C ALA A 610 -0.22 41.97 -56.21
N ASP A 611 0.68 42.92 -55.85
CA ASP A 611 1.90 42.89 -55.01
C ASP A 611 2.34 44.33 -54.58
N MET A 612 3.37 44.45 -53.72
CA MET A 612 4.19 45.65 -53.35
C MET A 612 3.48 46.82 -52.58
N ASP A 613 3.93 47.42 -51.46
CA ASP A 613 5.21 47.64 -50.73
C ASP A 613 5.67 49.14 -50.76
N VAL A 614 6.62 49.53 -49.88
CA VAL A 614 7.47 50.76 -49.82
C VAL A 614 7.28 51.73 -48.61
N HIS A 615 8.12 51.52 -47.57
CA HIS A 615 8.91 52.53 -46.79
C HIS A 615 8.25 53.65 -45.90
N MET A 616 8.83 54.18 -44.80
CA MET A 616 9.97 53.82 -43.90
C MET A 616 10.05 54.73 -42.62
N ALA A 617 10.83 54.33 -41.60
CA ALA A 617 11.57 55.11 -40.56
C ALA A 617 10.77 56.02 -39.57
N THR A 618 10.98 56.11 -38.24
CA THR A 618 12.16 56.08 -37.31
C THR A 618 13.10 57.32 -37.41
N PRO A 619 13.88 57.74 -36.37
CA PRO A 619 14.19 57.07 -35.09
C PRO A 619 14.40 57.96 -33.79
N ASP A 620 14.80 57.30 -32.68
CA ASP A 620 15.79 57.67 -31.62
C ASP A 620 15.60 58.61 -30.38
N HIS A 621 16.39 58.23 -29.34
CA HIS A 621 17.03 58.95 -28.20
C HIS A 621 16.35 59.16 -26.81
N ASP A 622 16.70 58.24 -25.89
CA ASP A 622 17.51 58.41 -24.64
C ASP A 622 17.07 59.09 -23.31
N GLU A 623 17.44 58.35 -22.25
CA GLU A 623 18.01 58.70 -20.92
C GLU A 623 17.28 59.46 -19.77
N ASN A 624 17.58 58.94 -18.56
CA ASN A 624 17.83 59.59 -17.26
C ASN A 624 16.71 60.11 -16.31
N ALA A 625 16.48 59.29 -15.26
CA ALA A 625 16.70 59.61 -13.83
C ALA A 625 15.80 60.58 -13.00
N LEU A 626 15.27 59.97 -11.91
CA LEU A 626 15.10 60.51 -10.55
C LEU A 626 13.92 61.46 -10.18
N THR A 627 13.66 61.48 -8.87
CA THR A 627 12.61 62.15 -8.07
C THR A 627 13.07 63.59 -7.65
N PRO A 628 12.30 64.46 -6.93
CA PRO A 628 11.16 64.15 -6.02
C PRO A 628 10.01 65.19 -5.81
N GLN A 629 9.06 64.77 -4.95
CA GLN A 629 8.30 65.53 -3.93
C GLN A 629 7.39 66.76 -4.23
N ALA A 630 6.17 66.63 -3.66
CA ALA A 630 5.51 67.57 -2.76
C ALA A 630 4.72 68.81 -3.27
N SER A 631 3.41 68.58 -3.43
CA SER A 631 2.31 69.38 -2.83
C SER A 631 2.10 70.88 -3.19
N ARG A 632 0.90 71.22 -3.67
CA ARG A 632 -0.14 71.86 -2.83
C ARG A 632 -1.51 72.03 -3.52
N THR A 633 -2.53 72.21 -2.68
CA THR A 633 -3.95 72.54 -2.94
C THR A 633 -4.12 73.98 -3.50
N PRO A 634 -5.27 74.43 -4.11
CA PRO A 634 -6.61 74.25 -3.50
C PRO A 634 -7.92 74.30 -4.34
N ARG A 635 -9.01 73.99 -3.62
CA ARG A 635 -10.41 74.50 -3.72
C ARG A 635 -11.33 74.07 -4.88
N THR A 636 -12.29 73.21 -4.50
CA THR A 636 -13.67 73.16 -5.03
C THR A 636 -14.51 74.33 -4.45
N PRO A 637 -15.75 74.62 -4.91
CA PRO A 637 -16.95 73.78 -4.67
C PRO A 637 -17.91 73.74 -5.92
N ASN A 638 -19.14 73.19 -5.95
CA ASN A 638 -20.04 72.65 -4.91
C ASN A 638 -21.11 71.69 -5.52
N SER A 639 -21.95 71.11 -4.64
CA SER A 639 -23.27 70.49 -4.91
C SER A 639 -23.31 68.99 -5.26
N ARG A 640 -24.23 68.14 -4.74
CA ARG A 640 -24.75 67.89 -3.35
C ARG A 640 -25.93 66.89 -3.40
N ARG A 641 -25.74 65.65 -2.92
CA ARG A 641 -26.70 64.79 -2.20
C ARG A 641 -25.93 63.53 -1.75
N SER A 642 -25.74 63.20 -0.46
CA SER A 642 -26.63 63.11 0.72
C SER A 642 -27.52 61.86 0.65
N SER A 643 -27.55 60.94 1.63
CA SER A 643 -26.76 60.84 2.89
C SER A 643 -27.13 59.61 3.72
N ARG A 644 -26.18 59.04 4.48
CA ARG A 644 -26.41 58.57 5.87
C ARG A 644 -25.10 58.52 6.69
N LYS A 645 -25.26 58.64 8.01
CA LYS A 645 -24.29 58.44 9.10
C LYS A 645 -24.73 57.15 9.86
N THR A 646 -23.96 56.52 10.75
CA THR A 646 -23.34 57.07 11.99
C THR A 646 -22.03 56.36 12.39
N THR A 647 -21.45 56.72 13.54
CA THR A 647 -20.03 56.46 13.90
C THR A 647 -19.86 56.18 15.39
N MET A 648 -19.05 55.16 15.73
CA MET A 648 -18.14 55.08 16.90
C MET A 648 -16.94 54.25 16.42
N GLN A 649 -15.75 54.82 16.21
CA GLN A 649 -14.75 55.41 17.13
C GLN A 649 -13.74 54.37 17.64
N ASP A 650 -12.46 54.72 17.55
CA ASP A 650 -11.31 53.82 17.50
C ASP A 650 -10.91 53.17 18.83
N SER A 651 -10.39 51.93 18.76
CA SER A 651 -9.14 51.51 19.43
C SER A 651 -8.70 50.11 18.95
N ALA A 652 -7.87 50.03 17.91
CA ALA A 652 -7.24 48.79 17.47
C ALA A 652 -5.79 49.04 17.06
N LEU A 653 -4.85 48.34 17.70
CA LEU A 653 -3.44 48.31 17.29
C LEU A 653 -3.30 47.38 16.08
N SER A 654 -3.10 47.96 14.90
CA SER A 654 -2.97 47.19 13.66
C SER A 654 -1.62 46.48 13.57
N VAL A 655 -1.48 45.32 14.20
CA VAL A 655 -0.53 44.30 13.76
C VAL A 655 -1.10 43.71 12.47
N SER A 656 -0.61 44.20 11.33
CA SER A 656 -0.96 43.64 10.04
C SER A 656 -0.28 42.27 9.89
N ALA A 657 -1.01 41.21 10.22
CA ALA A 657 -0.60 39.85 9.87
C ALA A 657 -0.50 39.76 8.34
N SER A 658 0.73 39.65 7.83
CA SER A 658 0.97 39.25 6.44
C SER A 658 0.45 37.82 6.27
N ALA A 659 -0.31 37.57 5.20
CA ALA A 659 -0.71 36.21 4.84
C ALA A 659 0.54 35.31 4.75
N PRO A 660 0.47 34.05 5.22
CA PRO A 660 1.62 33.15 5.23
C PRO A 660 2.11 32.88 3.79
N ASP A 661 3.42 32.88 3.59
CA ASP A 661 4.02 32.59 2.28
C ASP A 661 4.01 31.08 2.00
N LEU A 662 2.88 30.60 1.47
CA LEU A 662 2.71 29.21 1.08
C LEU A 662 3.56 28.80 -0.14
N SER A 663 4.23 29.74 -0.84
CA SER A 663 4.95 29.44 -2.08
C SER A 663 6.13 28.48 -1.90
N GLN A 664 6.67 28.37 -0.68
CA GLN A 664 7.83 27.54 -0.35
C GLN A 664 7.46 26.16 0.24
N THR A 665 6.16 25.83 0.33
CA THR A 665 5.69 24.52 0.80
C THR A 665 6.12 23.39 -0.15
N PRO A 666 6.36 22.15 0.34
CA PRO A 666 6.71 20.99 -0.50
C PRO A 666 5.71 20.75 -1.64
N GLY A 667 4.40 20.85 -1.36
CA GLY A 667 3.35 20.74 -2.37
C GLY A 667 3.46 21.81 -3.46
N SER A 668 3.67 23.07 -3.08
CA SER A 668 3.88 24.17 -4.04
C SER A 668 5.15 24.00 -4.88
N LYS A 669 6.26 23.56 -4.29
CA LYS A 669 7.50 23.28 -5.03
C LYS A 669 7.31 22.22 -6.11
N LEU A 670 6.59 21.15 -5.80
CA LEU A 670 6.30 20.09 -6.78
C LEU A 670 5.37 20.58 -7.90
N LYS A 671 4.30 21.30 -7.56
CA LYS A 671 3.38 21.92 -8.54
C LYS A 671 4.11 22.89 -9.47
N ARG A 672 5.11 23.60 -8.96
CA ARG A 672 6.00 24.46 -9.75
C ARG A 672 6.85 23.64 -10.74
N LEU A 673 7.41 22.50 -10.32
CA LEU A 673 8.13 21.59 -11.22
C LEU A 673 7.24 21.00 -12.32
N PHE A 674 5.98 20.66 -12.03
CA PHE A 674 5.02 20.21 -13.06
C PHE A 674 4.82 21.23 -14.20
N LEU A 675 4.83 22.52 -13.85
CA LEU A 675 4.73 23.65 -14.78
C LEU A 675 6.06 23.88 -15.53
N ASP A 676 7.14 24.13 -14.79
CA ASP A 676 8.45 24.49 -15.36
C ASP A 676 9.06 23.37 -16.22
N LEU A 677 8.72 22.11 -15.93
CA LEU A 677 9.15 20.95 -16.71
C LEU A 677 8.12 20.49 -17.75
N GLU A 678 7.02 21.22 -18.00
CA GLU A 678 6.01 20.84 -19.01
C GLU A 678 5.59 19.35 -18.93
N ILE A 679 5.23 18.88 -17.74
CA ILE A 679 4.86 17.48 -17.52
C ILE A 679 3.51 17.17 -18.19
N LEU A 680 2.52 18.06 -18.07
CA LEU A 680 1.17 17.85 -18.60
C LEU A 680 1.13 17.71 -20.14
N PRO A 681 1.83 18.56 -20.95
CA PRO A 681 1.99 18.31 -22.38
C PRO A 681 2.62 16.95 -22.69
N THR A 682 3.60 16.49 -21.90
CA THR A 682 4.31 15.23 -22.12
C THR A 682 3.43 14.01 -21.81
N LEU A 683 2.63 14.05 -20.74
CA LEU A 683 1.64 13.01 -20.43
C LEU A 683 0.52 12.95 -21.48
N LEU A 684 0.05 14.11 -21.97
CA LEU A 684 -0.92 14.17 -23.07
C LEU A 684 -0.33 13.84 -24.45
N ASP A 685 0.99 13.85 -24.64
CA ASP A 685 1.61 13.27 -25.84
C ASP A 685 1.43 11.75 -25.79
N LEU A 686 1.89 11.11 -24.71
CA LEU A 686 1.80 9.67 -24.51
C LEU A 686 0.35 9.15 -24.55
N PHE A 687 -0.61 9.86 -23.97
CA PHE A 687 -2.03 9.46 -23.99
C PHE A 687 -2.55 9.24 -25.42
N PHE A 688 -2.29 10.19 -26.33
CA PHE A 688 -2.80 10.15 -27.70
C PHE A 688 -1.89 9.34 -28.65
N GLU A 689 -0.62 9.14 -28.30
CA GLU A 689 0.31 8.21 -28.98
C GLU A 689 -0.10 6.74 -28.72
N PHE A 690 -0.25 6.36 -27.45
CA PHE A 690 -0.56 4.99 -27.03
C PHE A 690 -2.07 4.74 -26.95
N LYS A 691 -2.79 4.97 -28.06
CA LYS A 691 -4.27 4.97 -28.19
C LYS A 691 -5.01 3.68 -27.76
N TRP A 692 -4.31 2.61 -27.41
CA TRP A 692 -4.88 1.34 -26.94
C TRP A 692 -4.46 0.96 -25.50
N ASN A 693 -3.78 1.85 -24.77
CA ASN A 693 -3.28 1.56 -23.41
C ASN A 693 -4.18 2.18 -22.33
N ASN A 694 -5.23 1.44 -21.95
CA ASN A 694 -6.19 1.88 -20.93
C ASN A 694 -5.53 2.23 -19.58
N PHE A 695 -4.48 1.51 -19.17
CA PHE A 695 -3.79 1.76 -17.89
C PHE A 695 -3.08 3.13 -17.88
N LEU A 696 -2.37 3.47 -18.96
CA LEU A 696 -1.83 4.81 -19.16
C LEU A 696 -2.94 5.87 -19.19
N HIS A 697 -4.06 5.58 -19.85
CA HIS A 697 -5.19 6.49 -19.93
C HIS A 697 -5.81 6.77 -18.55
N SER A 698 -5.89 5.77 -17.66
CA SER A 698 -6.26 5.95 -16.25
C SER A 698 -5.25 6.84 -15.52
N ALA A 699 -3.96 6.51 -15.52
CA ALA A 699 -2.95 7.30 -14.79
C ALA A 699 -2.89 8.78 -15.25
N VAL A 700 -3.11 9.05 -16.53
CA VAL A 700 -3.19 10.42 -17.06
C VAL A 700 -4.55 11.08 -16.78
N TYR A 701 -5.64 10.31 -16.73
CA TYR A 701 -6.94 10.80 -16.26
C TYR A 701 -6.86 11.23 -14.79
N ASP A 702 -6.19 10.46 -13.93
CA ASP A 702 -6.05 10.79 -12.50
C ASP A 702 -5.30 12.12 -12.30
N VAL A 703 -4.21 12.35 -13.06
CA VAL A 703 -3.52 13.65 -13.13
C VAL A 703 -4.48 14.79 -13.53
N ILE A 704 -5.30 14.59 -14.56
CA ILE A 704 -6.26 15.60 -15.03
C ILE A 704 -7.34 15.86 -13.99
N HIS A 705 -7.86 14.80 -13.36
CA HIS A 705 -8.89 14.86 -12.34
C HIS A 705 -8.41 15.68 -11.13
N GLN A 706 -7.25 15.35 -10.57
CA GLN A 706 -6.63 16.06 -9.44
C GLN A 706 -6.37 17.56 -9.72
N ILE A 707 -6.09 17.94 -10.98
CA ILE A 707 -5.91 19.34 -11.37
C ILE A 707 -7.26 20.08 -11.41
N LEU A 708 -8.33 19.41 -11.83
CA LEU A 708 -9.67 19.99 -11.97
C LEU A 708 -10.47 19.97 -10.66
N THR A 709 -10.16 19.09 -9.71
CA THR A 709 -10.78 19.04 -8.37
C THR A 709 -10.00 19.76 -7.28
N GLY A 710 -8.70 20.04 -7.47
CA GLY A 710 -7.92 20.84 -6.52
C GLY A 710 -8.39 22.31 -6.47
N ASN A 711 -8.30 22.95 -5.29
CA ASN A 711 -8.76 24.34 -5.10
C ASN A 711 -8.22 25.28 -6.20
N VAL A 712 -9.12 25.93 -6.94
CA VAL A 712 -8.84 26.72 -8.14
C VAL A 712 -8.76 28.23 -7.90
N GLU A 713 -9.06 28.71 -6.69
CA GLU A 713 -9.28 30.13 -6.44
C GLU A 713 -7.97 30.94 -6.50
N SER A 714 -6.88 30.36 -5.99
CA SER A 714 -5.56 30.97 -5.99
C SER A 714 -4.40 29.96 -6.08
N GLY A 715 -3.16 30.45 -6.12
CA GLY A 715 -1.96 29.62 -6.07
C GLY A 715 -1.67 28.81 -7.35
N LEU A 716 -0.78 27.81 -7.21
CA LEU A 716 -0.23 27.05 -8.33
C LEU A 716 -1.21 26.02 -8.94
N ASN A 717 -2.23 25.58 -8.18
CA ASN A 717 -3.32 24.74 -8.71
C ASN A 717 -4.00 25.44 -9.90
N ARG A 718 -4.31 26.73 -9.75
CA ARG A 718 -4.90 27.55 -10.81
C ARG A 718 -3.99 27.67 -12.04
N GLU A 719 -2.67 27.79 -11.85
CA GLU A 719 -1.71 27.79 -12.97
C GLU A 719 -1.61 26.42 -13.65
N LEU A 720 -1.75 25.31 -12.91
CA LEU A 720 -1.86 23.96 -13.50
C LEU A 720 -3.12 23.82 -14.37
N VAL A 721 -4.27 24.30 -13.90
CA VAL A 721 -5.51 24.35 -14.70
C VAL A 721 -5.32 25.20 -15.96
N VAL A 722 -4.71 26.38 -15.82
CA VAL A 722 -4.41 27.26 -16.97
C VAL A 722 -3.46 26.56 -17.95
N SER A 723 -2.41 25.89 -17.48
CA SER A 723 -1.44 25.19 -18.32
C SER A 723 -2.04 23.97 -19.03
N LEU A 724 -2.93 23.22 -18.38
CA LEU A 724 -3.67 22.09 -18.95
C LEU A 724 -4.47 22.51 -20.19
N PHE A 725 -5.11 23.69 -20.15
CA PHE A 725 -5.87 24.23 -21.27
C PHE A 725 -5.01 25.01 -22.29
N ARG A 726 -4.02 25.79 -21.85
CA ARG A 726 -3.21 26.69 -22.69
C ARG A 726 -2.05 25.96 -23.39
N ASP A 727 -1.26 25.23 -22.61
CA ASP A 727 0.05 24.69 -23.02
C ASP A 727 -0.08 23.23 -23.46
N ALA A 728 -0.74 22.41 -22.63
CA ALA A 728 -1.04 21.02 -22.92
C ALA A 728 -2.19 20.85 -23.94
N LYS A 729 -3.02 21.90 -24.11
CA LYS A 729 -4.04 22.06 -25.16
C LYS A 729 -5.13 20.97 -25.13
N LEU A 730 -5.56 20.55 -23.94
CA LEU A 730 -6.49 19.44 -23.71
C LEU A 730 -7.70 19.44 -24.66
N MET A 731 -8.43 20.57 -24.76
CA MET A 731 -9.61 20.69 -25.64
C MET A 731 -9.31 20.43 -27.13
N GLN A 732 -8.16 20.91 -27.63
CA GLN A 732 -7.77 20.70 -29.02
C GLN A 732 -7.35 19.25 -29.27
N ARG A 733 -6.70 18.59 -28.29
CA ARG A 733 -6.36 17.17 -28.38
C ARG A 733 -7.62 16.30 -28.39
N ILE A 734 -8.60 16.56 -27.52
CA ILE A 734 -9.89 15.85 -27.50
C ILE A 734 -10.62 15.98 -28.85
N VAL A 735 -10.74 17.20 -29.38
CA VAL A 735 -11.40 17.44 -30.69
C VAL A 735 -10.65 16.77 -31.85
N ASN A 736 -9.31 16.67 -31.77
CA ASN A 736 -8.52 15.96 -32.79
C ASN A 736 -8.66 14.43 -32.65
N GLY A 737 -8.64 13.89 -31.43
CA GLY A 737 -8.85 12.48 -31.16
C GLY A 737 -10.22 11.98 -31.63
N GLN A 738 -11.29 12.74 -31.38
CA GLN A 738 -12.62 12.42 -31.88
C GLN A 738 -12.64 12.33 -33.42
N LYS A 739 -12.04 13.30 -34.12
CA LYS A 739 -11.94 13.27 -35.60
C LYS A 739 -11.17 12.06 -36.12
N LEU A 740 -10.10 11.65 -35.43
CA LEU A 740 -9.33 10.45 -35.79
C LEU A 740 -10.17 9.19 -35.58
N ASN A 741 -10.89 9.08 -34.45
CA ASN A 741 -11.81 7.99 -34.16
C ASN A 741 -12.93 7.88 -35.21
N ASP A 742 -13.52 9.01 -35.62
CA ASP A 742 -14.55 9.05 -36.67
C ASP A 742 -14.02 8.59 -38.04
N VAL A 743 -12.76 8.92 -38.36
CA VAL A 743 -12.08 8.45 -39.58
C VAL A 743 -11.77 6.95 -39.53
N GLU A 744 -11.19 6.45 -38.43
CA GLU A 744 -10.91 5.01 -38.27
C GLU A 744 -12.19 4.17 -38.28
N ARG A 745 -13.24 4.63 -37.59
CA ARG A 745 -14.57 4.00 -37.61
C ARG A 745 -15.18 3.97 -39.02
N SER A 746 -15.03 5.06 -39.78
CA SER A 746 -15.49 5.13 -41.17
C SER A 746 -14.71 4.18 -42.09
N ALA A 747 -13.39 4.04 -41.87
CA ALA A 747 -12.55 3.12 -42.62
C ALA A 747 -12.94 1.65 -42.37
N LEU A 748 -13.32 1.28 -41.14
CA LEU A 748 -13.76 -0.06 -40.78
C LEU A 748 -15.15 -0.44 -41.32
N LEU A 749 -16.01 0.54 -41.66
CA LEU A 749 -17.33 0.30 -42.24
C LEU A 749 -17.30 0.02 -43.75
N ILE A 750 -16.26 0.47 -44.47
CA ILE A 750 -16.16 0.33 -45.93
C ILE A 750 -15.99 -1.14 -46.39
N PRO A 751 -15.17 -1.99 -45.75
CA PRO A 751 -15.03 -3.41 -46.13
C PRO A 751 -16.33 -4.22 -46.03
N LEU A 752 -17.22 -3.92 -45.08
CA LEU A 752 -18.48 -4.63 -44.87
C LEU A 752 -19.50 -4.42 -45.99
N LEU A 753 -19.31 -3.42 -46.85
CA LEU A 753 -20.12 -3.18 -48.05
C LEU A 753 -19.50 -3.77 -49.33
N TYR A 754 -18.38 -4.49 -49.22
CA TYR A 754 -17.61 -5.06 -50.34
C TYR A 754 -17.20 -6.53 -50.15
N LEU A 755 -17.95 -7.29 -49.35
CA LEU A 755 -17.97 -8.76 -49.42
C LEU A 755 -19.00 -9.20 -50.49
N PRO A 756 -18.61 -10.04 -51.47
CA PRO A 756 -19.48 -10.50 -52.57
C PRO A 756 -20.37 -11.70 -52.21
#